data_AF-A0A6N7KU33-F1
#
_entry.id   AF-A0A6N7KU33-F1
#
_cell.length_a   1.000
_cell.length_b   1.000
_cell.length_c   1.000
_cell.angle_alpha   90.00
_cell.angle_beta   90.00
_cell.angle_gamma   90.00
#
_symmetry.space_group_name_H-M   'P 1'
#
loop_
_entity.id
_entity.type
_entity.pdbx_description
1 polymer ?
#
loop_
_entity_poly.entity_id
_entity_poly.type
_entity_poly.pdbx_seq_one_letter_code
_entity_poly.pdbx_strand_id
1 'polypeptide(L)'
;MAEAHWGAGDPGSIYDYIRVATFAIGPDGRISQWSERAAEFFGVPATEAVGADPITTFVPRELWQRGRARLERTLSGEEWVGTTPYRDATGGEGLAELYMMPDSALPTAGATCLAVDLGRLRRIETDLAASEAVFGQTPTGFILFDDRLRLQRVNDSFASGMGLTPADLEGLTPHDLFPVSEADRLTAALRKVLATGEPTFDLRFHGVVPTREGNRLWAVSLYRLNGTAGQPIGVAGQVSDVTSRHVAEREADGVRRNLALLNEASAHIGSTLDLETTAKELLDVVVPPFCDLATVDLYTALLSGETVPSAGRLGDTVLTDGSGELRRVAVSSVVGGASSVLGSVTGLPIAEAGGTLCYPRRSPHARALRTGRSVVPEPGPDPLLRSTLIVPLVARDQVLGLVQLSRAIGSEPFDARDVAIAEELVARAAVCIDNARLYRREHERALILQRSLLPPGNPAASGLEIACRYLPSNNNTEVGGDWFDVIPLPGNRTALVIGDVMGRGLRAAVAMGQLRTAVRTLAMLDLDPAEVLGALDEIARGLGDDSVPAGPPTPYGRLTSTADEEAREVYLATCVYAVFDAVTRRCVFANAGHLPPVLLGPGEPARMLDVPPGLPLGVGGEPFEEVELTLPDGAVLGLYTDGLVESRKHQLDEGLRAFRTALSVEGKGLEDLCDHVLGELNPHHGEDDIALLMAKVHAFPEDAVGNWFLPPEPTSVAKARELACSWLLSRGLEELVDTTELLVSELVTNALKHGRGEIRLRLLRDRSMVCEVWDDGYAQPRQRRAQETDEGGRGLQLVSLLAERWGSRRTPKGKIVWFELAL
;
A
#
# COMPACT_ATOMS: atom_id res chain seq x y z
N MET A 1 -17.52 -96.01 -10.37
CA MET A 1 -18.88 -96.10 -10.92
C MET A 1 -19.23 -94.73 -11.45
N ALA A 2 -19.00 -94.54 -12.75
CA ALA A 2 -19.34 -93.34 -13.48
C ALA A 2 -20.75 -93.54 -14.07
N GLU A 3 -21.77 -93.38 -13.22
CA GLU A 3 -23.14 -93.26 -13.70
C GLU A 3 -23.35 -91.82 -14.19
N ALA A 4 -23.22 -91.66 -15.50
CA ALA A 4 -24.20 -90.96 -16.31
C ALA A 4 -24.65 -89.59 -15.80
N HIS A 5 -23.80 -88.56 -15.96
CA HIS A 5 -24.25 -87.18 -16.17
C HIS A 5 -24.90 -87.04 -17.56
N TRP A 6 -26.06 -87.67 -17.75
CA TRP A 6 -26.98 -87.35 -18.85
C TRP A 6 -28.09 -86.46 -18.26
N GLY A 7 -27.88 -85.13 -18.30
CA GLY A 7 -28.85 -84.13 -17.85
C GLY A 7 -29.42 -83.34 -19.02
N ALA A 8 -30.64 -82.82 -18.87
CA ALA A 8 -31.18 -81.83 -19.79
C ALA A 8 -30.42 -80.50 -19.64
N GLY A 9 -30.00 -79.88 -20.74
CA GLY A 9 -29.41 -78.54 -20.69
C GLY A 9 -30.47 -77.51 -20.28
N ASP A 10 -30.11 -76.59 -19.37
CA ASP A 10 -30.98 -75.48 -18.99
C ASP A 10 -31.24 -74.54 -20.20
N PRO A 11 -32.43 -73.90 -20.30
CA PRO A 11 -32.70 -72.88 -21.30
C PRO A 11 -31.66 -71.74 -21.23
N GLY A 12 -30.97 -71.44 -22.34
CA GLY A 12 -29.85 -70.48 -22.37
C GLY A 12 -28.46 -71.11 -22.53
N SER A 13 -28.38 -72.36 -22.98
CA SER A 13 -27.12 -73.01 -23.37
C SER A 13 -26.43 -72.27 -24.53
N ILE A 14 -25.10 -72.43 -24.70
CA ILE A 14 -24.34 -71.80 -25.79
C ILE A 14 -24.99 -72.01 -27.17
N TYR A 15 -25.60 -73.19 -27.39
CA TYR A 15 -26.34 -73.54 -28.60
C TYR A 15 -27.56 -72.64 -28.91
N ASP A 16 -28.18 -72.03 -27.89
CA ASP A 16 -29.24 -71.03 -28.07
C ASP A 16 -28.66 -69.67 -28.45
N TYR A 17 -27.42 -69.38 -28.03
CA TYR A 17 -26.68 -68.15 -28.36
C TYR A 17 -26.13 -68.17 -29.80
N ILE A 18 -25.54 -69.29 -30.23
CA ILE A 18 -25.01 -69.48 -31.60
C ILE A 18 -26.08 -69.91 -32.62
N ARG A 19 -27.30 -70.23 -32.18
CA ARG A 19 -28.46 -70.68 -32.98
C ARG A 19 -28.08 -71.81 -33.96
N VAL A 20 -28.27 -73.06 -33.53
CA VAL A 20 -27.85 -74.25 -34.29
C VAL A 20 -29.05 -75.07 -34.75
N ALA A 21 -29.00 -75.60 -35.97
CA ALA A 21 -29.97 -76.53 -36.53
C ALA A 21 -29.30 -77.83 -36.99
N THR A 22 -29.99 -78.96 -36.78
CA THR A 22 -29.55 -80.27 -37.26
C THR A 22 -30.60 -80.91 -38.16
N PHE A 23 -30.18 -81.49 -39.26
CA PHE A 23 -31.03 -82.27 -40.16
C PHE A 23 -30.21 -83.38 -40.84
N ALA A 24 -30.86 -84.36 -41.42
CA ALA A 24 -30.19 -85.43 -42.15
C ALA A 24 -30.77 -85.58 -43.56
N ILE A 25 -29.94 -86.01 -44.49
CA ILE A 25 -30.26 -86.29 -45.88
C ILE A 25 -30.09 -87.79 -46.10
N GLY A 26 -31.10 -88.44 -46.65
CA GLY A 26 -31.08 -89.85 -46.98
C GLY A 26 -30.21 -90.18 -48.21
N PRO A 27 -29.97 -91.47 -48.49
CA PRO A 27 -29.19 -91.90 -49.65
C PRO A 27 -29.83 -91.55 -51.00
N ASP A 28 -31.13 -91.24 -51.00
CA ASP A 28 -31.89 -90.76 -52.15
C ASP A 28 -31.71 -89.25 -52.41
N GLY A 29 -30.90 -88.57 -51.60
CA GLY A 29 -30.66 -87.13 -51.68
C GLY A 29 -31.80 -86.27 -51.14
N ARG A 30 -32.78 -86.86 -50.45
CA ARG A 30 -33.92 -86.15 -49.84
C ARG A 30 -33.72 -86.01 -48.34
N ILE A 31 -34.32 -84.99 -47.74
CA ILE A 31 -34.24 -84.80 -46.28
C ILE A 31 -34.91 -86.00 -45.59
N SER A 32 -34.15 -86.75 -44.78
CA SER A 32 -34.64 -87.90 -44.03
C SER A 32 -35.04 -87.54 -42.59
N GLN A 33 -34.40 -86.54 -41.99
CA GLN A 33 -34.72 -86.04 -40.65
C GLN A 33 -34.61 -84.52 -40.60
N TRP A 34 -35.47 -83.89 -39.79
CA TRP A 34 -35.53 -82.45 -39.62
C TRP A 34 -35.84 -82.13 -38.16
N SER A 35 -34.91 -81.48 -37.44
CA SER A 35 -35.12 -81.12 -36.03
C SER A 35 -36.08 -79.93 -35.86
N GLU A 36 -36.66 -79.78 -34.67
CA GLU A 36 -37.45 -78.58 -34.32
C GLU A 36 -36.62 -77.30 -34.47
N ARG A 37 -35.34 -77.33 -34.07
CA ARG A 37 -34.42 -76.22 -34.29
C ARG A 37 -34.17 -75.95 -35.78
N ALA A 38 -34.17 -76.95 -36.66
CA ALA A 38 -34.09 -76.74 -38.10
C ALA A 38 -35.35 -76.08 -38.66
N ALA A 39 -36.53 -76.42 -38.11
CA ALA A 39 -37.77 -75.75 -38.47
C ALA A 39 -37.77 -74.27 -38.05
N GLU A 40 -37.28 -73.95 -36.85
CA GLU A 40 -37.12 -72.57 -36.39
C GLU A 40 -36.00 -71.80 -37.12
N PHE A 41 -34.93 -72.49 -37.50
CA PHE A 41 -33.78 -71.89 -38.18
C PHE A 41 -34.12 -71.50 -39.62
N PHE A 42 -34.64 -72.45 -40.41
CA PHE A 42 -34.94 -72.24 -41.83
C PHE A 42 -36.39 -71.84 -42.10
N GLY A 43 -37.26 -71.82 -41.08
CA GLY A 43 -38.67 -71.46 -41.22
C GLY A 43 -39.54 -72.45 -41.97
N VAL A 44 -39.07 -73.70 -42.15
CA VAL A 44 -39.81 -74.76 -42.84
C VAL A 44 -40.19 -75.84 -41.83
N PRO A 45 -41.49 -76.13 -41.61
CA PRO A 45 -41.92 -77.15 -40.67
C PRO A 45 -41.47 -78.54 -41.13
N ALA A 46 -41.19 -79.44 -40.18
CA ALA A 46 -40.71 -80.80 -40.48
C ALA A 46 -41.63 -81.60 -41.41
N THR A 47 -42.95 -81.34 -41.35
CA THR A 47 -43.97 -81.94 -42.22
C THR A 47 -43.80 -81.61 -43.69
N GLU A 48 -43.19 -80.47 -44.01
CA GLU A 48 -42.90 -80.03 -45.38
C GLU A 48 -41.46 -80.33 -45.80
N ALA A 49 -40.53 -80.33 -44.84
CA ALA A 49 -39.12 -80.56 -45.10
C ALA A 49 -38.78 -82.03 -45.36
N VAL A 50 -39.31 -82.98 -44.58
CA VAL A 50 -38.97 -84.41 -44.69
C VAL A 50 -39.49 -84.99 -46.02
N GLY A 51 -38.61 -85.62 -46.79
CA GLY A 51 -38.88 -86.13 -48.14
C GLY A 51 -38.71 -85.08 -49.25
N ALA A 52 -38.49 -83.80 -48.92
CA ALA A 52 -38.23 -82.75 -49.90
C ALA A 52 -36.76 -82.72 -50.36
N ASP A 53 -36.51 -82.06 -51.49
CA ASP A 53 -35.15 -81.81 -52.00
C ASP A 53 -34.54 -80.64 -51.17
N PRO A 54 -33.50 -80.89 -50.37
CA PRO A 54 -32.93 -79.90 -49.44
C PRO A 54 -32.46 -78.62 -50.14
N ILE A 55 -32.04 -78.73 -51.40
CA ILE A 55 -31.57 -77.59 -52.17
C ILE A 55 -32.75 -76.66 -52.52
N THR A 56 -33.90 -77.23 -52.87
CA THR A 56 -35.08 -76.41 -53.20
C THR A 56 -35.83 -75.90 -51.99
N THR A 57 -35.65 -76.54 -50.83
CA THR A 57 -36.42 -76.26 -49.61
C THR A 57 -35.96 -74.99 -48.90
N PHE A 58 -34.64 -74.79 -48.71
CA PHE A 58 -34.13 -73.67 -47.91
C PHE A 58 -32.92 -72.95 -48.51
N VAL A 59 -32.37 -73.41 -49.64
CA VAL A 59 -31.28 -72.73 -50.34
C VAL A 59 -31.87 -71.77 -51.40
N PRO A 60 -31.37 -70.52 -51.52
CA PRO A 60 -31.81 -69.58 -52.55
C PRO A 60 -31.64 -70.13 -53.98
N ARG A 61 -32.58 -69.76 -54.87
CA ARG A 61 -32.69 -70.30 -56.24
C ARG A 61 -31.42 -70.14 -57.06
N GLU A 62 -30.70 -69.06 -56.83
CA GLU A 62 -29.47 -68.69 -57.54
C GLU A 62 -28.33 -69.69 -57.27
N LEU A 63 -28.41 -70.44 -56.16
CA LEU A 63 -27.37 -71.37 -55.72
C LEU A 63 -27.72 -72.84 -55.94
N TRP A 64 -28.88 -73.15 -56.51
CA TRP A 64 -29.35 -74.54 -56.65
C TRP A 64 -28.38 -75.45 -57.41
N GLN A 65 -27.77 -74.96 -58.50
CA GLN A 65 -26.80 -75.76 -59.26
C GLN A 65 -25.55 -76.10 -58.43
N ARG A 66 -25.05 -75.13 -57.66
CA ARG A 66 -23.87 -75.32 -56.80
C ARG A 66 -24.21 -76.22 -55.62
N GLY A 67 -25.38 -76.02 -55.00
CA GLY A 67 -25.88 -76.84 -53.90
C GLY A 67 -26.02 -78.30 -54.29
N ARG A 68 -26.59 -78.60 -55.46
CA ARG A 68 -26.71 -79.98 -55.98
C ARG A 68 -25.36 -80.66 -56.20
N ALA A 69 -24.44 -79.97 -56.88
CA ALA A 69 -23.09 -80.51 -57.10
C ALA A 69 -22.35 -80.81 -55.78
N ARG A 70 -22.59 -80.01 -54.74
CA ARG A 70 -22.01 -80.25 -53.41
C ARG A 70 -22.69 -81.41 -52.69
N LEU A 71 -24.01 -81.50 -52.77
CA LEU A 71 -24.76 -82.61 -52.18
C LEU A 71 -24.33 -83.96 -52.76
N GLU A 72 -24.21 -84.05 -54.09
CA GLU A 72 -23.75 -85.27 -54.77
C GLU A 72 -22.35 -85.71 -54.32
N ARG A 73 -21.41 -84.76 -54.20
CA ARG A 73 -20.06 -85.06 -53.69
C ARG A 73 -20.09 -85.52 -52.23
N THR A 74 -20.96 -84.91 -51.42
CA THR A 74 -21.09 -85.29 -50.02
C THR A 74 -21.63 -86.70 -49.88
N LEU A 75 -22.69 -87.05 -50.61
CA LEU A 75 -23.23 -88.42 -50.63
C LEU A 75 -22.24 -89.45 -51.23
N SER A 76 -21.28 -89.01 -52.04
CA SER A 76 -20.18 -89.86 -52.52
C SER A 76 -19.05 -90.07 -51.49
N GLY A 77 -19.17 -89.48 -50.29
CA GLY A 77 -18.26 -89.67 -49.16
C GLY A 77 -17.36 -88.47 -48.86
N GLU A 78 -17.54 -87.31 -49.50
CA GLU A 78 -16.73 -86.11 -49.25
C GLU A 78 -17.36 -85.21 -48.18
N GLU A 79 -16.74 -85.10 -47.00
CA GLU A 79 -17.17 -84.15 -45.97
C GLU A 79 -17.08 -82.69 -46.49
N TRP A 80 -18.05 -81.85 -46.11
CA TRP A 80 -18.05 -80.44 -46.46
C TRP A 80 -18.33 -79.52 -45.28
N VAL A 81 -17.58 -78.42 -45.25
CA VAL A 81 -17.91 -77.26 -44.44
C VAL A 81 -17.92 -76.04 -45.35
N GLY A 82 -18.99 -75.27 -45.31
CA GLY A 82 -19.02 -74.01 -46.04
C GLY A 82 -20.24 -73.16 -45.74
N THR A 83 -20.17 -71.92 -46.21
CA THR A 83 -21.20 -70.93 -45.91
C THR A 83 -22.30 -70.95 -46.97
N THR A 84 -23.56 -71.04 -46.54
CA THR A 84 -24.73 -70.90 -47.40
C THR A 84 -25.65 -69.81 -46.89
N PRO A 85 -26.18 -68.93 -47.75
CA PRO A 85 -27.30 -68.09 -47.36
C PRO A 85 -28.53 -68.98 -47.11
N TYR A 86 -29.37 -68.56 -46.17
CA TYR A 86 -30.65 -69.17 -45.87
C TYR A 86 -31.71 -68.09 -45.65
N ARG A 87 -32.98 -68.46 -45.74
CA ARG A 87 -34.10 -67.57 -45.40
C ARG A 87 -34.79 -68.11 -44.15
N ASP A 88 -35.10 -67.23 -43.19
CA ASP A 88 -35.79 -67.60 -41.97
C ASP A 88 -37.33 -67.54 -42.12
N ALA A 89 -38.07 -67.95 -41.07
CA ALA A 89 -39.54 -67.96 -41.04
C ALA A 89 -40.18 -66.57 -41.26
N THR A 90 -39.44 -65.49 -41.04
CA THR A 90 -39.91 -64.11 -41.20
C THR A 90 -39.60 -63.53 -42.59
N GLY A 91 -38.91 -64.30 -43.44
CA GLY A 91 -38.45 -63.87 -44.75
C GLY A 91 -37.12 -63.14 -44.74
N GLY A 92 -36.44 -63.06 -43.58
CA GLY A 92 -35.11 -62.46 -43.45
C GLY A 92 -34.03 -63.38 -44.04
N GLU A 93 -33.05 -62.79 -44.74
CA GLU A 93 -31.91 -63.53 -45.28
C GLU A 93 -30.73 -63.50 -44.30
N GLY A 94 -30.15 -64.66 -44.02
CA GLY A 94 -29.00 -64.84 -43.14
C GLY A 94 -27.93 -65.73 -43.78
N LEU A 95 -26.75 -65.80 -43.16
CA LEU A 95 -25.68 -66.71 -43.54
C LEU A 95 -25.55 -67.82 -42.50
N ALA A 96 -25.55 -69.07 -42.94
CA ALA A 96 -25.28 -70.23 -42.11
C ALA A 96 -23.95 -70.88 -42.52
N GLU A 97 -23.16 -71.31 -41.55
CA GLU A 97 -22.10 -72.29 -41.80
C GLU A 97 -22.72 -73.67 -41.73
N LEU A 98 -22.71 -74.38 -42.86
CA LEU A 98 -23.29 -75.70 -42.99
C LEU A 98 -22.16 -76.74 -43.04
N TYR A 99 -22.19 -77.64 -42.07
CA TYR A 99 -21.37 -78.83 -42.01
C TYR A 99 -22.19 -79.99 -42.54
N MET A 100 -21.74 -80.64 -43.60
CA MET A 100 -22.37 -81.84 -44.16
C MET A 100 -21.40 -83.01 -44.05
N MET A 101 -21.76 -83.97 -43.21
CA MET A 101 -20.95 -85.14 -42.88
C MET A 101 -21.60 -86.39 -43.49
N PRO A 102 -20.94 -87.14 -44.37
CA PRO A 102 -21.48 -88.40 -44.89
C PRO A 102 -21.54 -89.48 -43.81
N ASP A 103 -22.59 -90.30 -43.82
CA ASP A 103 -22.74 -91.43 -42.91
C ASP A 103 -21.82 -92.59 -43.33
N SER A 104 -20.68 -92.73 -42.66
CA SER A 104 -19.63 -93.72 -42.99
C SER A 104 -19.99 -95.19 -42.72
N ALA A 105 -21.18 -95.49 -42.17
CA ALA A 105 -21.56 -96.82 -41.71
C ALA A 105 -22.26 -97.71 -42.76
N LEU A 106 -22.68 -97.18 -43.91
CA LEU A 106 -23.43 -97.93 -44.94
C LEU A 106 -22.91 -97.64 -46.37
N PRO A 107 -22.97 -98.61 -47.31
CA PRO A 107 -22.51 -98.43 -48.71
C PRO A 107 -23.35 -97.44 -49.54
N THR A 108 -24.55 -97.12 -49.06
CA THR A 108 -25.41 -96.03 -49.56
C THR A 108 -25.53 -95.01 -48.43
N ALA A 109 -24.55 -94.12 -48.35
CA ALA A 109 -24.41 -93.17 -47.24
C ALA A 109 -25.37 -91.99 -47.42
N GLY A 110 -26.19 -91.72 -46.40
CA GLY A 110 -26.83 -90.41 -46.24
C GLY A 110 -25.81 -89.36 -45.78
N ALA A 111 -26.29 -88.18 -45.39
CA ALA A 111 -25.46 -87.15 -44.78
C ALA A 111 -26.15 -86.53 -43.56
N THR A 112 -25.42 -86.40 -42.46
CA THR A 112 -25.84 -85.62 -41.30
C THR A 112 -25.37 -84.18 -41.47
N CYS A 113 -26.29 -83.22 -41.29
CA CYS A 113 -26.04 -81.81 -41.53
C CYS A 113 -26.24 -80.97 -40.25
N LEU A 114 -25.31 -80.06 -39.99
CA LEU A 114 -25.35 -79.08 -38.92
C LEU A 114 -25.24 -77.67 -39.51
N ALA A 115 -26.20 -76.81 -39.22
CA ALA A 115 -26.19 -75.41 -39.63
C ALA A 115 -26.04 -74.49 -38.41
N VAL A 116 -25.13 -73.53 -38.48
CA VAL A 116 -24.90 -72.53 -37.42
C VAL A 116 -25.04 -71.13 -37.99
N ASP A 117 -25.73 -70.23 -37.29
CA ASP A 117 -25.91 -68.84 -37.74
C ASP A 117 -24.59 -68.05 -37.60
N LEU A 118 -23.97 -67.72 -38.74
CA LEU A 118 -22.71 -66.96 -38.79
C LEU A 118 -22.86 -65.53 -38.29
N GLY A 119 -24.05 -64.93 -38.43
CA GLY A 119 -24.31 -63.56 -37.98
C GLY A 119 -24.27 -63.46 -36.46
N ARG A 120 -24.86 -64.45 -35.76
CA ARG A 120 -24.78 -64.54 -34.30
C ARG A 120 -23.41 -64.95 -33.82
N LEU A 121 -22.78 -65.93 -34.48
CA LEU A 121 -21.43 -66.37 -34.11
C LEU A 121 -20.41 -65.22 -34.21
N ARG A 122 -20.46 -64.43 -35.27
CA ARG A 122 -19.61 -63.22 -35.40
C ARG A 122 -19.88 -62.15 -34.35
N ARG A 123 -21.13 -61.98 -33.89
CA ARG A 123 -21.43 -61.05 -32.79
C ARG A 123 -20.80 -61.52 -31.49
N ILE A 124 -20.84 -62.81 -31.19
CA ILE A 124 -20.17 -63.38 -30.01
C ILE A 124 -18.66 -63.21 -30.14
N GLU A 125 -18.07 -63.48 -31.30
CA GLU A 125 -16.65 -63.22 -31.55
C GLU A 125 -16.31 -61.74 -31.35
N THR A 126 -17.17 -60.82 -31.81
CA THR A 126 -16.98 -59.37 -31.65
C THR A 126 -17.10 -58.95 -30.18
N ASP A 127 -18.08 -59.46 -29.45
CA ASP A 127 -18.30 -59.15 -28.03
C ASP A 127 -17.18 -59.75 -27.16
N LEU A 128 -16.71 -60.95 -27.48
CA LEU A 128 -15.57 -61.60 -26.83
C LEU A 128 -14.28 -60.83 -27.12
N ALA A 129 -14.03 -60.46 -28.38
CA ALA A 129 -12.89 -59.65 -28.77
C ALA A 129 -12.93 -58.27 -28.10
N ALA A 130 -14.10 -57.66 -27.94
CA ALA A 130 -14.27 -56.40 -27.20
C ALA A 130 -13.97 -56.58 -25.71
N SER A 131 -14.43 -57.68 -25.08
CA SER A 131 -14.11 -58.02 -23.70
C SER A 131 -12.60 -58.25 -23.52
N GLU A 132 -11.96 -58.99 -24.42
CA GLU A 132 -10.51 -59.21 -24.43
C GLU A 132 -9.73 -57.91 -24.64
N ALA A 133 -10.20 -57.00 -25.50
CA ALA A 133 -9.57 -55.70 -25.68
C ALA A 133 -9.65 -54.85 -24.39
N VAL A 134 -10.78 -54.84 -23.70
CA VAL A 134 -10.96 -54.11 -22.43
C VAL A 134 -10.04 -54.67 -21.34
N PHE A 135 -9.96 -56.00 -21.18
CA PHE A 135 -9.12 -56.65 -20.16
C PHE A 135 -7.66 -56.83 -20.57
N GLY A 136 -7.31 -56.75 -21.84
CA GLY A 136 -5.95 -57.04 -22.33
C GLY A 136 -5.15 -55.82 -22.77
N GLN A 137 -5.81 -54.77 -23.29
CA GLN A 137 -5.12 -53.64 -23.94
C GLN A 137 -5.43 -52.28 -23.30
N THR A 138 -6.34 -52.20 -22.32
CA THR A 138 -6.74 -50.91 -21.74
C THR A 138 -5.75 -50.45 -20.68
N PRO A 139 -5.26 -49.19 -20.72
CA PRO A 139 -4.31 -48.68 -19.74
C PRO A 139 -4.90 -48.48 -18.33
N THR A 140 -6.23 -48.52 -18.19
CA THR A 140 -6.92 -48.42 -16.90
C THR A 140 -7.09 -49.78 -16.24
N GLY A 141 -7.03 -49.86 -14.91
CA GLY A 141 -7.30 -51.09 -14.18
C GLY A 141 -8.77 -51.51 -14.32
N PHE A 142 -9.01 -52.79 -14.56
CA PHE A 142 -10.34 -53.39 -14.55
C PHE A 142 -10.35 -54.62 -13.65
N ILE A 143 -11.40 -54.72 -12.85
CA ILE A 143 -11.61 -55.80 -11.88
C ILE A 143 -13.05 -56.29 -11.98
N LEU A 144 -13.26 -57.58 -11.78
CA LEU A 144 -14.57 -58.21 -11.70
C LEU A 144 -14.67 -58.95 -10.38
N PHE A 145 -15.70 -58.66 -9.61
CA PHE A 145 -16.06 -59.39 -8.40
C PHE A 145 -17.25 -60.31 -8.68
N ASP A 146 -17.24 -61.50 -8.10
CA ASP A 146 -18.40 -62.40 -8.08
C ASP A 146 -19.50 -61.90 -7.10
N ASP A 147 -20.60 -62.65 -7.00
CA ASP A 147 -21.72 -62.38 -6.08
C ASP A 147 -21.33 -62.49 -4.59
N ARG A 148 -20.17 -63.09 -4.28
CA ARG A 148 -19.57 -63.22 -2.95
C ARG A 148 -18.46 -62.19 -2.70
N LEU A 149 -18.29 -61.21 -3.59
CA LEU A 149 -17.30 -60.14 -3.51
C LEU A 149 -15.85 -60.62 -3.55
N ARG A 150 -15.58 -61.74 -4.24
CA ARG A 150 -14.24 -62.24 -4.54
C ARG A 150 -13.84 -61.83 -5.95
N LEU A 151 -12.59 -61.45 -6.12
CA LEU A 151 -12.04 -61.11 -7.44
C LEU A 151 -12.06 -62.34 -8.35
N GLN A 152 -12.84 -62.27 -9.42
CA GLN A 152 -12.94 -63.32 -10.43
C GLN A 152 -11.98 -63.07 -11.60
N ARG A 153 -11.74 -61.81 -11.94
CA ARG A 153 -10.86 -61.45 -13.06
C ARG A 153 -10.33 -60.04 -12.87
N VAL A 154 -9.06 -59.84 -13.20
CA VAL A 154 -8.40 -58.54 -13.24
C VAL A 154 -7.58 -58.42 -14.51
N ASN A 155 -7.30 -57.20 -14.95
CA ASN A 155 -6.36 -56.98 -16.06
C ASN A 155 -4.92 -56.71 -15.58
N ASP A 156 -3.97 -56.82 -16.51
CA ASP A 156 -2.55 -56.60 -16.24
C ASP A 156 -2.24 -55.20 -15.71
N SER A 157 -3.01 -54.19 -16.13
CA SER A 157 -2.85 -52.81 -15.63
C SER A 157 -3.15 -52.70 -14.13
N PHE A 158 -4.25 -53.29 -13.65
CA PHE A 158 -4.57 -53.32 -12.22
C PHE A 158 -3.56 -54.17 -11.44
N ALA A 159 -3.24 -55.37 -11.95
CA ALA A 159 -2.31 -56.29 -11.28
C ALA A 159 -0.91 -55.68 -11.13
N SER A 160 -0.36 -55.12 -12.21
CA SER A 160 0.92 -54.39 -12.19
C SER A 160 0.87 -53.16 -11.28
N GLY A 161 -0.28 -52.48 -11.20
CA GLY A 161 -0.52 -51.36 -10.28
C GLY A 161 -0.44 -51.75 -8.81
N MET A 162 -0.91 -52.95 -8.47
CA MET A 162 -0.81 -53.56 -7.14
C MET A 162 0.53 -54.28 -6.89
N GLY A 163 1.38 -54.39 -7.90
CA GLY A 163 2.66 -55.10 -7.81
C GLY A 163 2.54 -56.63 -7.72
N LEU A 164 1.43 -57.19 -8.20
CA LEU A 164 1.09 -58.62 -8.19
C LEU A 164 0.78 -59.11 -9.61
N THR A 165 0.65 -60.43 -9.81
CA THR A 165 0.15 -60.97 -11.08
C THR A 165 -1.37 -61.15 -11.03
N PRO A 166 -2.08 -61.19 -12.18
CA PRO A 166 -3.52 -61.44 -12.19
C PRO A 166 -3.93 -62.73 -11.46
N ALA A 167 -3.09 -63.77 -11.53
CA ALA A 167 -3.33 -65.05 -10.86
C ALA A 167 -3.23 -64.95 -9.33
N ASP A 168 -2.37 -64.08 -8.80
CA ASP A 168 -2.24 -63.87 -7.36
C ASP A 168 -3.46 -63.15 -6.76
N LEU A 169 -4.20 -62.42 -7.60
CA LEU A 169 -5.34 -61.61 -7.19
C LEU A 169 -6.67 -62.36 -7.27
N GLU A 170 -6.72 -63.50 -7.96
CA GLU A 170 -7.95 -64.28 -8.14
C GLU A 170 -8.40 -64.92 -6.80
N GLY A 171 -9.69 -64.77 -6.50
CA GLY A 171 -10.32 -65.27 -5.27
C GLY A 171 -10.18 -64.37 -4.03
N LEU A 172 -9.36 -63.33 -4.08
CA LEU A 172 -9.15 -62.40 -2.96
C LEU A 172 -10.33 -61.45 -2.75
N THR A 173 -10.47 -60.96 -1.51
CA THR A 173 -11.48 -59.98 -1.08
C THR A 173 -10.84 -58.61 -0.81
N PRO A 174 -11.62 -57.52 -0.73
CA PRO A 174 -11.08 -56.20 -0.35
C PRO A 174 -10.27 -56.19 0.95
N HIS A 175 -10.62 -57.04 1.92
CA HIS A 175 -9.92 -57.16 3.21
C HIS A 175 -8.54 -57.81 3.09
N ASP A 176 -8.29 -58.56 2.02
CA ASP A 176 -6.98 -59.15 1.75
C ASP A 176 -6.02 -58.14 1.09
N LEU A 177 -6.55 -57.05 0.52
CA LEU A 177 -5.80 -56.08 -0.29
C LEU A 177 -5.60 -54.71 0.38
N PHE A 178 -6.52 -54.26 1.23
CA PHE A 178 -6.52 -52.89 1.77
C PHE A 178 -6.56 -52.85 3.31
N PRO A 179 -6.08 -51.75 3.94
CA PRO A 179 -6.28 -51.52 5.37
C PRO A 179 -7.76 -51.59 5.76
N VAL A 180 -8.05 -52.07 6.97
CA VAL A 180 -9.42 -52.38 7.45
C VAL A 180 -10.44 -51.27 7.15
N SER A 181 -10.10 -50.01 7.43
CA SER A 181 -11.00 -48.87 7.20
C SER A 181 -11.37 -48.65 5.72
N GLU A 182 -10.43 -48.88 4.82
CA GLU A 182 -10.65 -48.73 3.37
C GLU A 182 -11.33 -49.97 2.78
N ALA A 183 -10.95 -51.17 3.26
CA ALA A 183 -11.59 -52.43 2.89
C ALA A 183 -13.09 -52.46 3.24
N ASP A 184 -13.45 -51.99 4.43
CA ASP A 184 -14.85 -51.90 4.87
C ASP A 184 -15.66 -50.94 3.98
N ARG A 185 -15.07 -49.79 3.62
CA ARG A 185 -15.69 -48.79 2.76
C ARG A 185 -15.92 -49.32 1.35
N LEU A 186 -14.92 -49.99 0.76
CA LEU A 186 -15.04 -50.62 -0.55
C LEU A 186 -16.06 -51.77 -0.54
N THR A 187 -16.04 -52.62 0.49
CA THR A 187 -16.99 -53.73 0.64
C THR A 187 -18.42 -53.23 0.78
N ALA A 188 -18.65 -52.15 1.53
CA ALA A 188 -19.97 -51.53 1.64
C ALA A 188 -20.47 -51.00 0.28
N ALA A 189 -19.59 -50.36 -0.51
CA ALA A 189 -19.92 -49.89 -1.85
C ALA A 189 -20.25 -51.05 -2.80
N LEU A 190 -19.45 -52.13 -2.80
CA LEU A 190 -19.70 -53.32 -3.60
C LEU A 190 -21.07 -53.97 -3.28
N ARG A 191 -21.38 -54.14 -1.98
CA ARG A 191 -22.69 -54.66 -1.54
C ARG A 191 -23.85 -53.77 -1.98
N LYS A 192 -23.69 -52.45 -1.86
CA LYS A 192 -24.70 -51.49 -2.30
C LYS A 192 -24.98 -51.64 -3.80
N VAL A 193 -23.93 -51.61 -4.63
CA VAL A 193 -24.05 -51.74 -6.10
C VAL A 193 -24.69 -53.07 -6.49
N LEU A 194 -24.28 -54.17 -5.84
CA LEU A 194 -24.84 -55.50 -6.11
C LEU A 194 -26.34 -55.58 -5.75
N ALA A 195 -26.74 -54.99 -4.63
CA ALA A 195 -28.13 -55.02 -4.16
C ALA A 195 -29.06 -54.07 -4.94
N THR A 196 -28.62 -52.82 -5.18
CA THR A 196 -29.49 -51.77 -5.76
C THR A 196 -29.38 -51.65 -7.27
N GLY A 197 -28.24 -52.05 -7.86
CA GLY A 197 -27.92 -51.78 -9.26
C GLY A 197 -27.49 -50.34 -9.55
N GLU A 198 -27.47 -49.45 -8.56
CA GLU A 198 -26.98 -48.08 -8.72
C GLU A 198 -25.44 -48.06 -8.81
N PRO A 199 -24.85 -47.50 -9.87
CA PRO A 199 -23.40 -47.40 -9.98
C PRO A 199 -22.82 -46.43 -8.95
N THR A 200 -21.60 -46.70 -8.49
CA THR A 200 -20.83 -45.78 -7.64
C THR A 200 -19.65 -45.25 -8.43
N PHE A 201 -19.44 -43.94 -8.45
CA PHE A 201 -18.37 -43.30 -9.22
C PHE A 201 -17.34 -42.65 -8.29
N ASP A 202 -16.07 -42.63 -8.73
CA ASP A 202 -14.95 -41.92 -8.08
C ASP A 202 -14.82 -42.21 -6.56
N LEU A 203 -15.02 -43.46 -6.16
CA LEU A 203 -14.76 -43.85 -4.78
C LEU A 203 -13.24 -43.90 -4.56
N ARG A 204 -12.75 -42.96 -3.74
CA ARG A 204 -11.31 -42.81 -3.47
C ARG A 204 -10.88 -43.56 -2.21
N PHE A 205 -9.80 -44.33 -2.31
CA PHE A 205 -9.20 -45.08 -1.21
C PHE A 205 -7.68 -45.08 -1.31
N HIS A 206 -7.03 -45.22 -0.16
CA HIS A 206 -5.59 -45.36 -0.06
C HIS A 206 -5.16 -46.83 -0.21
N GLY A 207 -4.27 -47.09 -1.15
CA GLY A 207 -3.70 -48.42 -1.40
C GLY A 207 -2.20 -48.40 -1.17
N VAL A 208 -1.71 -49.28 -0.29
CA VAL A 208 -0.27 -49.50 -0.08
C VAL A 208 0.17 -50.62 -1.02
N VAL A 209 1.15 -50.33 -1.87
CA VAL A 209 1.71 -51.31 -2.82
C VAL A 209 3.01 -51.86 -2.22
N PRO A 210 3.12 -53.17 -1.91
CA PRO A 210 4.29 -53.73 -1.22
C PRO A 210 5.62 -53.50 -1.94
N THR A 211 5.59 -53.37 -3.28
CA THR A 211 6.78 -53.28 -4.14
C THR A 211 7.20 -51.84 -4.47
N ARG A 212 6.47 -50.82 -4.01
CA ARG A 212 6.75 -49.40 -4.32
C ARG A 212 6.57 -48.52 -3.08
N GLU A 213 7.52 -47.63 -2.84
CA GLU A 213 7.41 -46.65 -1.75
C GLU A 213 6.31 -45.61 -2.02
N GLY A 214 5.53 -45.28 -0.98
CA GLY A 214 4.53 -44.21 -0.99
C GLY A 214 3.07 -44.69 -0.97
N ASN A 215 2.21 -43.93 -0.28
CA ASN A 215 0.79 -44.20 -0.20
C ASN A 215 0.09 -43.70 -1.48
N ARG A 216 -0.51 -44.60 -2.27
CA ARG A 216 -1.17 -44.24 -3.52
C ARG A 216 -2.65 -43.96 -3.29
N LEU A 217 -3.19 -43.01 -4.05
CA LEU A 217 -4.61 -42.70 -4.07
C LEU A 217 -5.23 -43.32 -5.32
N TRP A 218 -6.16 -44.24 -5.13
CA TRP A 218 -6.88 -44.92 -6.19
C TRP A 218 -8.31 -44.41 -6.26
N ALA A 219 -8.86 -44.32 -7.46
CA ALA A 219 -10.27 -44.04 -7.71
C ALA A 219 -10.91 -45.28 -8.36
N VAL A 220 -12.02 -45.76 -7.80
CA VAL A 220 -12.80 -46.86 -8.38
C VAL A 220 -14.22 -46.43 -8.73
N SER A 221 -14.65 -46.82 -9.93
CA SER A 221 -16.05 -46.76 -10.36
C SER A 221 -16.61 -48.17 -10.48
N LEU A 222 -17.74 -48.44 -9.84
CA LEU A 222 -18.34 -49.76 -9.67
C LEU A 222 -19.69 -49.86 -10.39
N TYR A 223 -19.90 -50.96 -11.10
CA TYR A 223 -21.06 -51.23 -11.95
C TYR A 223 -21.58 -52.65 -11.71
N ARG A 224 -22.91 -52.84 -11.63
CA ARG A 224 -23.48 -54.18 -11.45
C ARG A 224 -23.42 -55.00 -12.75
N LEU A 225 -23.01 -56.26 -12.64
CA LEU A 225 -23.07 -57.23 -13.72
C LEU A 225 -24.37 -58.03 -13.61
N ASN A 226 -25.11 -58.10 -14.72
CA ASN A 226 -26.33 -58.87 -14.82
C ASN A 226 -26.10 -60.07 -15.74
N GLY A 227 -26.59 -61.24 -15.32
CA GLY A 227 -26.67 -62.44 -16.15
C GLY A 227 -27.81 -62.34 -17.18
N THR A 228 -27.92 -63.38 -18.00
CA THR A 228 -28.82 -63.43 -19.16
C THR A 228 -30.32 -63.35 -18.81
N ALA A 229 -30.74 -63.74 -17.60
CA ALA A 229 -32.12 -63.58 -17.13
C ALA A 229 -32.30 -62.35 -16.20
N GLY A 230 -31.34 -61.41 -16.21
CA GLY A 230 -31.39 -60.16 -15.43
C GLY A 230 -30.97 -60.28 -13.97
N GLN A 231 -30.61 -61.48 -13.51
CA GLN A 231 -30.09 -61.72 -12.16
C GLN A 231 -28.70 -61.10 -11.96
N PRO A 232 -28.39 -60.51 -10.79
CA PRO A 232 -27.05 -60.01 -10.51
C PRO A 232 -26.06 -61.18 -10.41
N ILE A 233 -24.95 -61.10 -11.14
CA ILE A 233 -23.89 -62.12 -11.15
C ILE A 233 -22.57 -61.62 -10.57
N GLY A 234 -22.45 -60.31 -10.30
CA GLY A 234 -21.23 -59.72 -9.77
C GLY A 234 -21.17 -58.20 -9.89
N VAL A 235 -19.99 -57.62 -9.66
CA VAL A 235 -19.71 -56.18 -9.79
C VAL A 235 -18.44 -55.98 -10.59
N ALA A 236 -18.51 -55.19 -11.65
CA ALA A 236 -17.34 -54.70 -12.38
C ALA A 236 -16.83 -53.40 -11.77
N GLY A 237 -15.51 -53.28 -11.66
CA GLY A 237 -14.82 -52.08 -11.22
C GLY A 237 -13.84 -51.59 -12.27
N GLN A 238 -13.84 -50.28 -12.50
CA GLN A 238 -12.77 -49.59 -13.21
C GLN A 238 -11.93 -48.83 -12.18
N VAL A 239 -10.62 -49.05 -12.17
CA VAL A 239 -9.68 -48.51 -11.20
C VAL A 239 -8.61 -47.69 -11.90
N SER A 240 -8.39 -46.46 -11.43
CA SER A 240 -7.30 -45.60 -11.91
C SER A 240 -6.43 -45.10 -10.75
N ASP A 241 -5.13 -44.96 -11.02
CA ASP A 241 -4.20 -44.28 -10.12
C ASP A 241 -4.33 -42.77 -10.33
N VAL A 242 -4.80 -42.06 -9.30
CA VAL A 242 -4.98 -40.60 -9.32
C VAL A 242 -3.92 -39.89 -8.48
N THR A 243 -2.89 -40.59 -8.03
CA THR A 243 -1.86 -40.04 -7.13
C THR A 243 -1.18 -38.80 -7.73
N SER A 244 -0.62 -38.91 -8.94
CA SER A 244 0.08 -37.78 -9.59
C SER A 244 -0.83 -36.60 -9.88
N ARG A 245 -2.08 -36.88 -10.26
CA ARG A 245 -3.08 -35.85 -10.52
C ARG A 245 -3.45 -35.11 -9.23
N HIS A 246 -3.66 -35.83 -8.14
CA HIS A 246 -4.01 -35.26 -6.85
C HIS A 246 -2.86 -34.44 -6.23
N VAL A 247 -1.61 -34.89 -6.40
CA VAL A 247 -0.41 -34.12 -6.00
C VAL A 247 -0.31 -32.83 -6.83
N ALA A 248 -0.45 -32.91 -8.16
CA ALA A 248 -0.40 -31.76 -9.04
C ALA A 248 -1.53 -30.74 -8.77
N GLU A 249 -2.75 -31.21 -8.50
CA GLU A 249 -3.89 -30.36 -8.13
C GLU A 249 -3.62 -29.65 -6.80
N ARG A 250 -3.09 -30.35 -5.79
CA ARG A 250 -2.70 -29.73 -4.51
C ARG A 250 -1.58 -28.71 -4.66
N GLU A 251 -0.56 -29.00 -5.47
CA GLU A 251 0.52 -28.06 -5.76
C GLU A 251 0.02 -26.82 -6.48
N ALA A 252 -0.86 -26.98 -7.48
CA ALA A 252 -1.47 -25.88 -8.22
C ALA A 252 -2.34 -25.00 -7.31
N ASP A 253 -3.12 -25.61 -6.41
CA ASP A 253 -3.92 -24.89 -5.42
C ASP A 253 -3.04 -24.15 -4.39
N GLY A 254 -1.88 -24.70 -4.04
CA GLY A 254 -0.87 -24.02 -3.21
C GLY A 254 -0.26 -22.82 -3.92
N VAL A 255 0.17 -22.97 -5.17
CA VAL A 255 0.70 -21.88 -6.01
C VAL A 255 -0.33 -20.77 -6.17
N ARG A 256 -1.60 -21.10 -6.44
CA ARG A 256 -2.68 -20.13 -6.59
C ARG A 256 -2.91 -19.33 -5.30
N ARG A 257 -2.89 -20.00 -4.14
CA ARG A 257 -2.98 -19.32 -2.83
C ARG A 257 -1.81 -18.37 -2.58
N ASN A 258 -0.58 -18.81 -2.90
CA ASN A 258 0.62 -17.98 -2.71
C ASN A 258 0.61 -16.74 -3.61
N LEU A 259 0.19 -16.87 -4.88
CA LEU A 259 0.04 -15.74 -5.79
C LEU A 259 -1.04 -14.76 -5.34
N ALA A 260 -2.16 -15.27 -4.81
CA ALA A 260 -3.23 -14.42 -4.27
C ALA A 260 -2.71 -13.58 -3.09
N LEU A 261 -1.95 -14.19 -2.17
CA LEU A 261 -1.36 -13.51 -1.01
C LEU A 261 -0.39 -12.40 -1.43
N LEU A 262 0.49 -12.65 -2.41
CA LEU A 262 1.42 -11.64 -2.94
C LEU A 262 0.70 -10.49 -3.66
N ASN A 263 -0.41 -10.78 -4.35
CA ASN A 263 -1.22 -9.76 -5.01
C ASN A 263 -2.00 -8.90 -3.99
N GLU A 264 -2.54 -9.52 -2.95
CA GLU A 264 -3.22 -8.81 -1.85
C GLU A 264 -2.25 -7.89 -1.10
N ALA A 265 -1.07 -8.41 -0.76
CA ALA A 265 0.05 -7.63 -0.25
C ALA A 265 0.41 -6.46 -1.18
N SER A 266 0.26 -6.67 -2.49
CA SER A 266 0.56 -5.64 -3.47
C SER A 266 -0.41 -4.46 -3.48
N ALA A 267 -1.67 -4.73 -3.17
CA ALA A 267 -2.71 -3.70 -3.12
C ALA A 267 -2.75 -2.97 -1.77
N HIS A 268 -2.38 -3.64 -0.67
CA HIS A 268 -2.63 -3.12 0.68
C HIS A 268 -1.38 -2.57 1.37
N ILE A 269 -0.20 -3.18 1.19
CA ILE A 269 1.01 -2.79 1.93
C ILE A 269 1.59 -1.51 1.35
N GLY A 270 1.72 -0.48 2.20
CA GLY A 270 2.27 0.82 1.86
C GLY A 270 1.24 1.76 1.24
N SER A 271 -0.04 1.59 1.60
CA SER A 271 -1.10 2.50 1.16
C SER A 271 -0.97 3.90 1.78
N THR A 272 -0.23 4.00 2.89
CA THR A 272 0.05 5.23 3.63
C THR A 272 1.56 5.43 3.84
N LEU A 273 1.97 6.67 4.11
CA LEU A 273 3.33 7.02 4.54
C LEU A 273 3.47 6.98 6.08
N ASP A 274 2.73 6.08 6.73
CA ASP A 274 2.82 5.85 8.18
C ASP A 274 3.37 4.45 8.47
N LEU A 275 4.42 4.42 9.29
CA LEU A 275 5.18 3.20 9.58
C LEU A 275 4.44 2.23 10.51
N GLU A 276 3.57 2.71 11.40
CA GLU A 276 2.72 1.83 12.23
C GLU A 276 1.58 1.24 11.41
N THR A 277 1.00 2.04 10.51
CA THR A 277 -0.06 1.62 9.60
C THR A 277 0.46 0.58 8.61
N THR A 278 1.61 0.82 7.98
CA THR A 278 2.25 -0.15 7.08
C THR A 278 2.58 -1.47 7.79
N ALA A 279 3.02 -1.40 9.06
CA ALA A 279 3.28 -2.60 9.84
C ALA A 279 2.00 -3.40 10.14
N LYS A 280 0.88 -2.73 10.41
CA LYS A 280 -0.43 -3.37 10.59
C LYS A 280 -0.96 -3.96 9.29
N GLU A 281 -0.87 -3.24 8.17
CA GLU A 281 -1.26 -3.73 6.84
C GLU A 281 -0.54 -5.05 6.49
N LEU A 282 0.77 -5.15 6.78
CA LEU A 282 1.50 -6.40 6.62
C LEU A 282 0.88 -7.53 7.46
N LEU A 283 0.56 -7.25 8.73
CA LEU A 283 0.00 -8.26 9.64
C LEU A 283 -1.40 -8.71 9.23
N ASP A 284 -2.23 -7.79 8.73
CA ASP A 284 -3.59 -8.07 8.25
C ASP A 284 -3.59 -8.96 7.00
N VAL A 285 -2.53 -8.88 6.18
CA VAL A 285 -2.37 -9.75 5.01
C VAL A 285 -1.89 -11.15 5.41
N VAL A 286 -0.97 -11.27 6.36
CA VAL A 286 -0.37 -12.58 6.71
C VAL A 286 -1.16 -13.38 7.75
N VAL A 287 -2.04 -12.74 8.52
CA VAL A 287 -2.88 -13.38 9.54
C VAL A 287 -4.37 -13.25 9.16
N PRO A 288 -5.16 -14.35 9.05
CA PRO A 288 -4.79 -15.76 9.18
C PRO A 288 -4.18 -16.49 7.95
N PRO A 289 -4.14 -15.97 6.70
CA PRO A 289 -3.87 -16.83 5.53
C PRO A 289 -2.53 -17.57 5.53
N PHE A 290 -1.50 -17.03 6.20
CA PHE A 290 -0.13 -17.55 6.18
C PHE A 290 0.35 -18.04 7.54
N CYS A 291 -0.05 -17.37 8.62
CA CYS A 291 0.34 -17.70 10.00
C CYS A 291 -0.76 -17.36 11.02
N ASP A 292 -0.63 -17.92 12.22
CA ASP A 292 -1.63 -17.80 13.29
C ASP A 292 -1.35 -16.63 14.24
N LEU A 293 -0.08 -16.19 14.31
CA LEU A 293 0.41 -15.10 15.13
C LEU A 293 1.56 -14.40 14.42
N ALA A 294 1.53 -13.07 14.38
CA ALA A 294 2.58 -12.26 13.80
C ALA A 294 2.89 -10.99 14.61
N THR A 295 4.16 -10.59 14.62
CA THR A 295 4.61 -9.32 15.23
C THR A 295 5.61 -8.59 14.34
N VAL A 296 5.57 -7.27 14.38
CA VAL A 296 6.58 -6.39 13.74
C VAL A 296 7.31 -5.60 14.82
N ASP A 297 8.63 -5.75 14.87
CA ASP A 297 9.50 -5.06 15.81
C ASP A 297 10.52 -4.22 15.03
N LEU A 298 10.55 -2.90 15.26
CA LEU A 298 11.44 -1.95 14.60
C LEU A 298 12.45 -1.39 15.60
N TYR A 299 13.66 -1.02 15.16
CA TYR A 299 14.61 -0.32 16.04
C TYR A 299 14.02 1.00 16.54
N THR A 300 14.09 1.27 17.85
CA THR A 300 13.56 2.50 18.47
C THR A 300 14.22 3.75 17.88
N ALA A 301 15.51 3.69 17.54
CA ALA A 301 16.23 4.79 16.86
C ALA A 301 15.58 5.21 15.53
N LEU A 302 14.92 4.29 14.81
CA LEU A 302 14.22 4.62 13.56
C LEU A 302 12.94 5.42 13.81
N LEU A 303 12.30 5.21 14.95
CA LEU A 303 11.09 5.93 15.33
C LEU A 303 11.40 7.35 15.76
N SER A 304 12.59 7.60 16.31
CA SER A 304 13.08 8.92 16.70
C SER A 304 13.85 9.66 15.59
N GLY A 305 13.93 9.11 14.38
CA GLY A 305 14.62 9.75 13.24
C GLY A 305 16.15 9.68 13.31
N GLU A 306 16.70 8.92 14.27
CA GLU A 306 18.12 8.67 14.42
C GLU A 306 18.59 7.53 13.50
N THR A 307 19.87 7.55 13.14
CA THR A 307 20.47 6.45 12.38
C THR A 307 20.64 5.23 13.27
N VAL A 308 20.20 4.06 12.80
CA VAL A 308 20.38 2.78 13.51
C VAL A 308 21.83 2.61 13.97
N PRO A 309 22.09 2.22 15.23
CA PRO A 309 23.44 1.93 15.72
C PRO A 309 24.15 0.94 14.78
N SER A 310 25.19 1.41 14.12
CA SER A 310 25.95 0.63 13.13
C SER A 310 27.16 -0.01 13.80
N ALA A 311 27.27 -1.34 13.73
CA ALA A 311 28.42 -2.08 14.26
C ALA A 311 29.28 -2.62 13.10
N GLY A 312 29.95 -1.71 12.40
CA GLY A 312 30.94 -2.05 11.36
C GLY A 312 30.36 -2.51 10.01
N ARG A 313 31.24 -2.51 8.99
CA ARG A 313 30.96 -2.90 7.60
C ARG A 313 31.60 -4.25 7.28
N LEU A 314 30.89 -5.13 6.56
CA LEU A 314 31.47 -6.31 5.91
C LEU A 314 31.06 -6.28 4.42
N GLY A 315 31.92 -5.71 3.56
CA GLY A 315 31.54 -5.39 2.17
C GLY A 315 30.64 -4.16 2.08
N ASP A 316 29.64 -4.18 1.19
CA ASP A 316 28.70 -3.06 0.97
C ASP A 316 27.54 -2.99 2.00
N THR A 317 27.32 -4.06 2.79
CA THR A 317 26.22 -4.12 3.76
C THR A 317 26.62 -3.60 5.14
N VAL A 318 25.78 -2.74 5.74
CA VAL A 318 25.95 -2.24 7.12
C VAL A 318 25.38 -3.28 8.09
N LEU A 319 26.22 -3.87 8.94
CA LEU A 319 25.79 -4.87 9.92
C LEU A 319 25.49 -4.19 11.26
N THR A 320 24.31 -4.46 11.83
CA THR A 320 24.03 -4.18 13.24
C THR A 320 24.63 -5.33 14.07
N ASP A 321 25.07 -5.11 15.31
CA ASP A 321 25.55 -6.23 16.14
C ASP A 321 24.41 -7.13 16.65
N GLY A 322 23.18 -6.87 16.18
CA GLY A 322 21.94 -7.48 16.61
C GLY A 322 21.56 -7.08 18.03
N SER A 323 22.21 -6.07 18.60
CA SER A 323 21.87 -5.46 19.88
C SER A 323 21.35 -4.05 19.65
N GLY A 324 20.29 -3.71 20.36
CA GLY A 324 19.62 -2.44 20.21
C GLY A 324 18.22 -2.54 20.78
N GLU A 325 17.71 -1.37 21.14
CA GLU A 325 16.36 -1.24 21.65
C GLU A 325 15.39 -1.28 20.46
N LEU A 326 14.46 -2.23 20.47
CA LEU A 326 13.39 -2.34 19.48
C LEU A 326 12.04 -2.01 20.12
N ARG A 327 11.15 -1.39 19.35
CA ARG A 327 9.76 -1.20 19.73
C ARG A 327 8.88 -2.11 18.89
N ARG A 328 7.95 -2.78 19.54
CA ARG A 328 6.91 -3.57 18.88
C ARG A 328 5.84 -2.63 18.34
N VAL A 329 5.76 -2.49 17.02
CA VAL A 329 4.84 -1.55 16.37
C VAL A 329 3.50 -2.18 16.01
N ALA A 330 3.47 -3.49 15.75
CA ALA A 330 2.24 -4.20 15.42
C ALA A 330 2.25 -5.65 15.94
N VAL A 331 1.05 -6.13 16.29
CA VAL A 331 0.78 -7.51 16.71
C VAL A 331 -0.58 -7.94 16.14
N SER A 332 -0.66 -9.14 15.58
CA SER A 332 -1.91 -9.75 15.13
C SER A 332 -1.92 -11.24 15.46
N SER A 333 -3.06 -11.77 15.90
CA SER A 333 -3.20 -13.17 16.34
C SER A 333 -4.63 -13.67 16.14
N VAL A 334 -4.76 -14.90 15.63
CA VAL A 334 -6.04 -15.62 15.53
C VAL A 334 -6.49 -16.14 16.90
N VAL A 335 -5.54 -16.43 17.79
CA VAL A 335 -5.79 -16.88 19.16
C VAL A 335 -5.79 -15.65 20.07
N GLY A 336 -6.91 -15.37 20.75
CA GLY A 336 -7.01 -14.24 21.69
C GLY A 336 -5.93 -14.32 22.78
N GLY A 337 -5.24 -13.21 23.05
CA GLY A 337 -4.17 -13.13 24.07
C GLY A 337 -2.74 -13.25 23.55
N ALA A 338 -2.41 -12.66 22.38
CA ALA A 338 -1.08 -12.68 21.76
C ALA A 338 0.11 -12.40 22.72
N SER A 339 -0.07 -11.47 23.67
CA SER A 339 0.95 -11.12 24.69
C SER A 339 1.18 -12.24 25.71
N SER A 340 0.14 -13.02 26.03
CA SER A 340 0.20 -14.17 26.94
C SER A 340 0.91 -15.39 26.31
N VAL A 341 0.82 -15.57 24.99
CA VAL A 341 1.42 -16.71 24.26
C VAL A 341 2.93 -16.49 24.08
N LEU A 342 3.35 -15.28 23.74
CA LEU A 342 4.79 -14.95 23.56
C LEU A 342 5.56 -14.94 24.89
N GLY A 343 4.89 -14.68 26.01
CA GLY A 343 5.53 -14.38 27.28
C GLY A 343 5.61 -15.47 28.33
N SER A 344 4.75 -16.49 28.27
CA SER A 344 4.64 -17.47 29.36
C SER A 344 5.76 -18.53 29.35
N VAL A 345 6.44 -18.77 28.22
CA VAL A 345 7.18 -20.04 28.03
C VAL A 345 8.62 -19.93 27.48
N THR A 346 9.06 -18.76 26.97
CA THR A 346 10.29 -18.70 26.13
C THR A 346 11.50 -17.96 26.71
N GLY A 347 11.38 -17.25 27.85
CA GLY A 347 12.48 -16.45 28.39
C GLY A 347 12.92 -15.27 27.51
N LEU A 348 12.07 -14.87 26.54
CA LEU A 348 12.23 -13.70 25.69
C LEU A 348 11.47 -12.49 26.28
N PRO A 349 11.90 -11.24 26.03
CA PRO A 349 11.22 -10.05 26.52
C PRO A 349 9.83 -9.89 25.88
N ILE A 350 8.83 -9.62 26.73
CA ILE A 350 7.43 -9.41 26.33
C ILE A 350 7.19 -7.92 26.17
N ALA A 351 6.67 -7.54 25.01
CA ALA A 351 6.12 -6.21 24.79
C ALA A 351 4.72 -6.36 24.18
N GLU A 352 3.77 -5.58 24.69
CA GLU A 352 2.54 -5.27 23.95
C GLU A 352 2.85 -4.33 22.78
N ALA A 353 1.89 -4.09 21.90
CA ALA A 353 2.04 -3.06 20.88
C ALA A 353 2.37 -1.70 21.55
N GLY A 354 3.44 -1.06 21.10
CA GLY A 354 4.00 0.16 21.70
C GLY A 354 5.06 -0.09 22.80
N GLY A 355 5.25 -1.32 23.26
CA GLY A 355 6.28 -1.68 24.23
C GLY A 355 7.67 -1.82 23.61
N THR A 356 8.68 -1.70 24.46
CA THR A 356 10.09 -1.73 24.06
C THR A 356 10.79 -2.98 24.58
N LEU A 357 11.68 -3.57 23.76
CA LEU A 357 12.33 -4.84 24.04
C LEU A 357 13.75 -4.92 23.44
N CYS A 358 14.60 -5.75 24.04
CA CYS A 358 15.96 -6.01 23.58
C CYS A 358 16.19 -7.53 23.50
N TYR A 359 16.42 -8.05 22.30
CA TYR A 359 16.67 -9.49 22.13
C TYR A 359 18.04 -9.91 22.68
N PRO A 360 18.14 -11.04 23.44
CA PRO A 360 19.43 -11.54 23.90
C PRO A 360 20.39 -11.80 22.74
N ARG A 361 21.68 -11.46 22.86
CA ARG A 361 22.68 -11.55 21.76
C ARG A 361 22.75 -12.92 21.06
N ARG A 362 22.47 -14.00 21.78
CA ARG A 362 22.50 -15.40 21.28
C ARG A 362 21.13 -15.90 20.79
N SER A 363 20.10 -15.09 20.84
CA SER A 363 18.76 -15.46 20.37
C SER A 363 18.70 -15.59 18.84
N PRO A 364 17.78 -16.41 18.31
CA PRO A 364 17.47 -16.45 16.88
C PRO A 364 17.13 -15.06 16.31
N HIS A 365 16.43 -14.22 17.07
CA HIS A 365 16.06 -12.85 16.72
C HIS A 365 17.28 -11.95 16.52
N ALA A 366 18.20 -11.92 17.50
CA ALA A 366 19.44 -11.16 17.38
C ALA A 366 20.33 -11.67 16.23
N ARG A 367 20.27 -12.97 15.90
CA ARG A 367 20.95 -13.53 14.73
C ARG A 367 20.34 -13.03 13.42
N ALA A 368 19.00 -13.00 13.30
CA ALA A 368 18.33 -12.45 12.12
C ALA A 368 18.67 -10.97 11.92
N LEU A 369 18.60 -10.16 12.99
CA LEU A 369 18.95 -8.74 12.96
C LEU A 369 20.41 -8.48 12.55
N ARG A 370 21.34 -9.29 13.07
CA ARG A 370 22.77 -9.14 12.76
C ARG A 370 23.15 -9.62 11.37
N THR A 371 22.50 -10.67 10.87
CA THR A 371 22.86 -11.28 9.58
C THR A 371 22.06 -10.74 8.41
N GLY A 372 20.92 -10.08 8.66
CA GLY A 372 19.97 -9.70 7.61
C GLY A 372 19.36 -10.90 6.89
N ARG A 373 19.38 -12.09 7.50
CA ARG A 373 18.84 -13.33 6.93
C ARG A 373 17.73 -13.93 7.79
N SER A 374 16.78 -14.58 7.13
CA SER A 374 15.68 -15.29 7.80
C SER A 374 16.19 -16.46 8.63
N VAL A 375 15.50 -16.71 9.75
CA VAL A 375 15.86 -17.76 10.70
C VAL A 375 14.61 -18.55 11.08
N VAL A 376 14.66 -19.86 10.86
CA VAL A 376 13.70 -20.83 11.41
C VAL A 376 14.33 -21.45 12.66
N PRO A 377 13.97 -21.01 13.88
CA PRO A 377 14.41 -21.68 15.10
C PRO A 377 13.87 -23.11 15.20
N GLU A 378 14.61 -23.97 15.88
CA GLU A 378 14.11 -25.29 16.26
C GLU A 378 12.89 -25.13 17.19
N PRO A 379 11.91 -26.08 17.16
CA PRO A 379 10.72 -26.00 17.99
C PRO A 379 11.12 -25.88 19.47
N GLY A 380 10.74 -24.77 20.10
CA GLY A 380 10.93 -24.58 21.54
C GLY A 380 9.99 -25.49 22.35
N PRO A 381 10.13 -25.54 23.67
CA PRO A 381 9.25 -26.31 24.56
C PRO A 381 7.82 -25.70 24.68
N ASP A 382 7.43 -24.77 23.81
CA ASP A 382 6.17 -24.05 23.89
C ASP A 382 4.99 -24.98 23.52
N PRO A 383 4.03 -25.22 24.44
CA PRO A 383 2.91 -26.12 24.21
C PRO A 383 1.85 -25.56 23.25
N LEU A 384 2.00 -24.35 22.72
CA LEU A 384 1.01 -23.71 21.82
C LEU A 384 1.53 -23.49 20.39
N LEU A 385 2.85 -23.39 20.18
CA LEU A 385 3.46 -23.07 18.89
C LEU A 385 4.14 -24.29 18.26
N ARG A 386 3.85 -24.55 16.98
CA ARG A 386 4.45 -25.65 16.21
C ARG A 386 5.74 -25.24 15.51
N SER A 387 5.76 -24.04 14.92
CA SER A 387 6.92 -23.50 14.20
C SER A 387 6.89 -21.98 14.18
N THR A 388 8.08 -21.37 14.25
CA THR A 388 8.28 -19.91 14.15
C THR A 388 9.23 -19.62 13.01
N LEU A 389 9.01 -18.51 12.32
CA LEU A 389 9.86 -17.94 11.29
C LEU A 389 10.15 -16.48 11.65
N ILE A 390 11.43 -16.12 11.66
CA ILE A 390 11.89 -14.75 11.93
C ILE A 390 12.50 -14.21 10.63
N VAL A 391 11.92 -13.13 10.12
CA VAL A 391 12.32 -12.51 8.84
C VAL A 391 12.78 -11.08 9.12
N PRO A 392 14.02 -10.70 8.82
CA PRO A 392 14.49 -9.33 9.02
C PRO A 392 13.88 -8.38 7.99
N LEU A 393 13.54 -7.16 8.42
CA LEU A 393 13.12 -6.07 7.54
C LEU A 393 14.37 -5.38 6.99
N VAL A 394 14.73 -5.68 5.75
CA VAL A 394 15.94 -5.14 5.10
C VAL A 394 15.54 -4.22 3.96
N ALA A 395 15.98 -2.97 4.00
CA ALA A 395 15.81 -1.99 2.93
C ALA A 395 17.12 -1.22 2.70
N ARG A 396 17.52 -1.04 1.43
CA ARG A 396 18.73 -0.27 1.05
C ARG A 396 19.98 -0.65 1.87
N ASP A 397 20.22 -1.95 2.01
CA ASP A 397 21.34 -2.54 2.78
C ASP A 397 21.36 -2.23 4.28
N GLN A 398 20.21 -1.84 4.84
CA GLN A 398 20.01 -1.56 6.26
C GLN A 398 18.92 -2.46 6.86
N VAL A 399 19.22 -3.07 8.01
CA VAL A 399 18.23 -3.83 8.79
C VAL A 399 17.42 -2.85 9.66
N LEU A 400 16.14 -2.72 9.37
CA LEU A 400 15.22 -1.83 10.07
C LEU A 400 14.64 -2.47 11.35
N GLY A 401 14.57 -3.79 11.37
CA GLY A 401 13.88 -4.55 12.40
C GLY A 401 13.64 -5.99 11.95
N LEU A 402 12.61 -6.63 12.50
CA LEU A 402 12.21 -7.97 12.12
C LEU A 402 10.68 -8.16 12.17
N VAL A 403 10.24 -9.20 11.49
CA VAL A 403 8.89 -9.75 11.56
C VAL A 403 9.01 -11.17 12.10
N GLN A 404 8.22 -11.48 13.14
CA GLN A 404 8.09 -12.84 13.65
C GLN A 404 6.74 -13.40 13.20
N LEU A 405 6.75 -14.56 12.57
CA LEU A 405 5.57 -15.30 12.10
C LEU A 405 5.54 -16.64 12.81
N SER A 406 4.40 -17.03 13.40
CA SER A 406 4.28 -18.27 14.16
C SER A 406 3.01 -19.03 13.78
N ARG A 407 3.13 -20.36 13.68
CA ARG A 407 2.02 -21.29 13.43
C ARG A 407 1.74 -22.12 14.69
N ALA A 408 0.47 -22.29 15.03
CA ALA A 408 -0.02 -23.01 16.19
C ALA A 408 0.03 -24.54 16.00
N ILE A 409 -0.13 -25.29 17.09
CA ILE A 409 -0.25 -26.76 17.04
C ILE A 409 -1.51 -27.16 16.27
N GLY A 410 -1.31 -27.85 15.14
CA GLY A 410 -2.38 -28.23 14.20
C GLY A 410 -2.08 -27.79 12.76
N SER A 411 -1.24 -26.76 12.60
CA SER A 411 -0.75 -26.26 11.32
C SER A 411 0.53 -26.98 10.88
N GLU A 412 0.76 -27.09 9.56
CA GLU A 412 2.02 -27.63 9.02
C GLU A 412 3.19 -26.67 9.32
N PRO A 413 4.38 -27.19 9.69
CA PRO A 413 5.55 -26.35 9.98
C PRO A 413 5.98 -25.59 8.73
N PHE A 414 6.59 -24.41 8.91
CA PHE A 414 7.13 -23.63 7.79
C PHE A 414 8.19 -24.42 7.01
N ASP A 415 8.01 -24.52 5.70
CA ASP A 415 8.97 -25.14 4.78
C ASP A 415 9.84 -24.10 4.05
N ALA A 416 10.74 -24.55 3.17
CA ALA A 416 11.60 -23.65 2.40
C ALA A 416 10.83 -22.72 1.44
N ARG A 417 9.64 -23.13 1.00
CA ARG A 417 8.79 -22.33 0.10
C ARG A 417 8.08 -21.22 0.88
N ASP A 418 7.57 -21.54 2.06
CA ASP A 418 7.00 -20.58 3.00
C ASP A 418 8.01 -19.49 3.35
N VAL A 419 9.28 -19.86 3.60
CA VAL A 419 10.36 -18.89 3.89
C VAL A 419 10.53 -17.90 2.74
N ALA A 420 10.59 -18.37 1.49
CA ALA A 420 10.75 -17.51 0.33
C ALA A 420 9.57 -16.52 0.14
N ILE A 421 8.34 -16.96 0.43
CA ILE A 421 7.14 -16.11 0.34
C ILE A 421 7.16 -15.05 1.44
N ALA A 422 7.48 -15.45 2.67
CA ALA A 422 7.60 -14.53 3.78
C ALA A 422 8.70 -13.48 3.54
N GLU A 423 9.84 -13.88 2.97
CA GLU A 423 10.91 -12.97 2.57
C GLU A 423 10.43 -11.92 1.56
N GLU A 424 9.66 -12.32 0.54
CA GLU A 424 9.11 -11.39 -0.46
C GLU A 424 8.11 -10.39 0.15
N LEU A 425 7.19 -10.89 1.00
CA LEU A 425 6.20 -10.05 1.69
C LEU A 425 6.87 -9.03 2.63
N VAL A 426 7.86 -9.48 3.40
CA VAL A 426 8.58 -8.65 4.37
C VAL A 426 9.54 -7.69 3.65
N ALA A 427 10.16 -8.08 2.54
CA ALA A 427 10.98 -7.18 1.74
C ALA A 427 10.17 -6.00 1.19
N ARG A 428 8.94 -6.24 0.73
CA ARG A 428 8.04 -5.17 0.30
C ARG A 428 7.69 -4.22 1.45
N ALA A 429 7.28 -4.77 2.59
CA ALA A 429 6.97 -3.96 3.76
C ALA A 429 8.18 -3.16 4.25
N ALA A 430 9.39 -3.73 4.17
CA ALA A 430 10.63 -3.04 4.53
C ALA A 430 10.86 -1.80 3.66
N VAL A 431 10.63 -1.88 2.35
CA VAL A 431 10.75 -0.73 1.43
C VAL A 431 9.71 0.35 1.76
N CYS A 432 8.46 -0.03 2.02
CA CYS A 432 7.40 0.91 2.39
C CYS A 432 7.70 1.60 3.74
N ILE A 433 8.16 0.85 4.74
CA ILE A 433 8.57 1.38 6.06
C ILE A 433 9.78 2.32 5.91
N ASP A 434 10.77 1.99 5.08
CA ASP A 434 11.92 2.87 4.83
C ASP A 434 11.50 4.17 4.13
N ASN A 435 10.58 4.08 3.16
CA ASN A 435 10.05 5.26 2.47
C ASN A 435 9.27 6.17 3.44
N ALA A 436 8.41 5.61 4.29
CA ALA A 436 7.70 6.37 5.32
C ALA A 436 8.66 7.08 6.30
N ARG A 437 9.73 6.40 6.70
CA ARG A 437 10.80 6.95 7.55
C ARG A 437 11.54 8.11 6.87
N LEU A 438 11.98 7.92 5.61
CA LEU A 438 12.71 8.96 4.87
C LEU A 438 11.87 10.22 4.69
N TYR A 439 10.60 10.02 4.33
CA TYR A 439 9.63 11.10 4.20
C TYR A 439 9.45 11.87 5.51
N ARG A 440 9.23 11.17 6.64
CA ARG A 440 9.09 11.80 7.96
C ARG A 440 10.32 12.64 8.34
N ARG A 441 11.52 12.12 8.08
CA ARG A 441 12.78 12.80 8.39
C ARG A 441 12.99 14.07 7.55
N GLU A 442 12.63 14.00 6.27
CA GLU A 442 12.67 15.17 5.38
C GLU A 442 11.68 16.24 5.84
N HIS A 443 10.46 15.83 6.19
CA HIS A 443 9.41 16.72 6.70
C HIS A 443 9.80 17.41 8.02
N GLU A 444 10.30 16.67 9.01
CA GLU A 444 10.72 17.26 10.29
C GLU A 444 11.83 18.31 10.11
N ARG A 445 12.77 18.07 9.18
CA ARG A 445 13.85 19.04 8.88
C ARG A 445 13.32 20.31 8.25
N ALA A 446 12.39 20.18 7.30
CA ALA A 446 11.71 21.31 6.67
C ALA A 446 10.98 22.17 7.72
N LEU A 447 10.20 21.54 8.60
CA LEU A 447 9.49 22.22 9.68
C LEU A 447 10.41 22.90 10.69
N ILE A 448 11.53 22.26 11.08
CA ILE A 448 12.52 22.86 11.99
C ILE A 448 13.14 24.11 11.36
N LEU A 449 13.52 24.03 10.08
CA LEU A 449 14.06 25.18 9.35
C LEU A 449 13.03 26.31 9.31
N GLN A 450 11.80 26.02 8.91
CA GLN A 450 10.71 27.00 8.83
C GLN A 450 10.43 27.69 10.17
N ARG A 451 10.31 26.92 11.26
CA ARG A 451 10.10 27.48 12.61
C ARG A 451 11.26 28.35 13.07
N SER A 452 12.49 28.03 12.65
CA SER A 452 13.67 28.85 12.98
C SER A 452 13.71 30.17 12.21
N LEU A 453 13.03 30.24 11.06
CA LEU A 453 12.97 31.41 10.19
C LEU A 453 11.83 32.39 10.54
N LEU A 454 10.91 32.02 11.43
CA LEU A 454 9.81 32.89 11.90
C LEU A 454 10.11 33.50 13.29
N PRO A 455 9.49 34.64 13.66
CA PRO A 455 9.66 35.21 14.99
C PRO A 455 9.13 34.27 16.10
N PRO A 456 9.86 34.09 17.21
CA PRO A 456 9.34 33.29 18.33
C PRO A 456 8.29 34.07 19.13
N GLY A 457 7.08 33.51 19.24
CA GLY A 457 6.00 34.04 20.07
C GLY A 457 5.39 35.36 19.57
N ASN A 458 4.59 36.03 20.42
CA ASN A 458 4.05 37.35 20.13
C ASN A 458 5.08 38.43 20.51
N PRO A 459 5.67 39.14 19.52
CA PRO A 459 6.66 40.18 19.77
C PRO A 459 6.07 41.36 20.54
N ALA A 460 6.90 41.94 21.41
CA ALA A 460 6.59 43.13 22.16
C ALA A 460 6.48 44.35 21.23
N ALA A 461 5.29 44.95 21.12
CA ALA A 461 5.04 46.19 20.39
C ALA A 461 4.51 47.29 21.33
N SER A 462 4.97 48.53 21.13
CA SER A 462 4.49 49.68 21.90
C SER A 462 3.15 50.17 21.34
N GLY A 463 2.14 50.31 22.19
CA GLY A 463 0.79 50.77 21.81
C GLY A 463 0.03 49.83 20.87
N LEU A 464 0.49 48.59 20.73
CA LEU A 464 -0.17 47.54 19.96
C LEU A 464 -0.24 46.26 20.78
N GLU A 465 -1.42 45.64 20.79
CA GLU A 465 -1.59 44.23 21.14
C GLU A 465 -1.47 43.43 19.84
N ILE A 466 -0.59 42.42 19.82
CA ILE A 466 -0.25 41.65 18.63
C ILE A 466 -0.73 40.21 18.80
N ALA A 467 -1.39 39.68 17.77
CA ALA A 467 -1.69 38.27 17.64
C ALA A 467 -1.27 37.80 16.23
N CYS A 468 -0.47 36.74 16.18
CA CYS A 468 0.04 36.19 14.92
C CYS A 468 -0.38 34.74 14.77
N ARG A 469 -0.68 34.32 13.54
CA ARG A 469 -0.86 32.92 13.18
C ARG A 469 -0.10 32.60 11.91
N TYR A 470 0.54 31.45 11.93
CA TYR A 470 1.18 30.88 10.76
C TYR A 470 0.71 29.44 10.61
N LEU A 471 0.02 29.14 9.52
CA LEU A 471 -0.45 27.79 9.21
C LEU A 471 0.24 27.33 7.92
N PRO A 472 1.14 26.34 7.99
CA PRO A 472 1.80 25.85 6.81
C PRO A 472 0.83 25.09 5.89
N SER A 473 1.13 25.05 4.60
CA SER A 473 0.41 24.26 3.61
C SER A 473 0.36 22.76 4.00
N ASN A 474 -0.74 22.07 3.68
CA ASN A 474 -0.92 20.63 3.96
C ASN A 474 -0.09 19.73 3.01
N ASN A 475 0.62 20.32 2.05
CA ASN A 475 1.63 19.62 1.26
C ASN A 475 2.87 19.37 2.13
N ASN A 476 2.80 18.30 2.91
CA ASN A 476 3.72 17.81 3.96
C ASN A 476 5.22 17.66 3.58
N THR A 477 5.75 18.30 2.55
CA THR A 477 7.18 18.26 2.18
C THR A 477 7.79 19.61 1.85
N GLU A 478 6.99 20.66 1.71
CA GLU A 478 7.48 21.95 1.21
C GLU A 478 7.45 23.00 2.31
N VAL A 479 8.53 23.80 2.40
CA VAL A 479 8.63 24.96 3.29
C VAL A 479 8.02 26.16 2.60
N GLY A 480 7.30 26.99 3.35
CA GLY A 480 6.62 28.16 2.82
C GLY A 480 7.48 29.37 2.50
N GLY A 481 6.97 30.17 1.56
CA GLY A 481 7.47 31.49 1.19
C GLY A 481 6.98 32.61 2.10
N ASP A 482 5.83 32.43 2.75
CA ASP A 482 5.20 33.40 3.65
C ASP A 482 6.03 33.76 4.90
N TRP A 483 6.06 35.05 5.23
CA TRP A 483 6.61 35.52 6.50
C TRP A 483 5.91 36.76 7.04
N PHE A 484 6.08 36.97 8.35
CA PHE A 484 5.76 38.23 8.99
C PHE A 484 6.87 38.60 10.00
N ASP A 485 6.96 39.87 10.34
CA ASP A 485 7.79 40.33 11.45
C ASP A 485 7.17 41.56 12.12
N VAL A 486 7.51 41.76 13.40
CA VAL A 486 7.12 42.94 14.18
C VAL A 486 8.37 43.46 14.86
N ILE A 487 8.82 44.62 14.42
CA ILE A 487 10.14 45.14 14.79
C ILE A 487 9.94 46.39 15.64
N PRO A 488 10.40 46.40 16.91
CA PRO A 488 10.36 47.60 17.73
C PRO A 488 11.35 48.63 17.16
N LEU A 489 10.83 49.82 16.86
CA LEU A 489 11.60 50.95 16.37
C LEU A 489 11.78 52.00 17.48
N PRO A 490 12.78 52.88 17.34
CA PRO A 490 12.99 53.96 18.30
C PRO A 490 11.79 54.91 18.44
N GLY A 491 11.56 55.43 19.65
CA GLY A 491 10.50 56.40 19.92
C GLY A 491 9.11 55.78 20.07
N ASN A 492 9.03 54.58 20.64
CA ASN A 492 7.78 53.81 20.81
C ASN A 492 7.01 53.63 19.50
N ARG A 493 7.77 53.37 18.43
CA ARG A 493 7.24 52.99 17.11
C ARG A 493 7.39 51.50 16.90
N THR A 494 6.54 50.94 16.06
CA THR A 494 6.59 49.52 15.70
C THR A 494 6.47 49.39 14.20
N ALA A 495 7.40 48.68 13.56
CA ALA A 495 7.22 48.24 12.19
C ALA A 495 6.46 46.91 12.16
N LEU A 496 5.47 46.80 11.30
CA LEU A 496 4.72 45.59 10.98
C LEU A 496 5.05 45.20 9.55
N VAL A 497 5.39 43.94 9.34
CA VAL A 497 5.83 43.42 8.05
C VAL A 497 5.08 42.14 7.77
N ILE A 498 4.57 42.02 6.55
CA ILE A 498 4.12 40.74 6.01
C ILE A 498 4.58 40.64 4.56
N GLY A 499 4.89 39.45 4.11
CA GLY A 499 5.23 39.21 2.73
C GLY A 499 5.15 37.75 2.36
N ASP A 500 5.24 37.52 1.06
CA ASP A 500 5.26 36.19 0.45
C ASP A 500 6.31 36.15 -0.66
N VAL A 501 7.09 35.08 -0.71
CA VAL A 501 8.07 34.82 -1.76
C VAL A 501 7.46 33.86 -2.75
N MET A 502 7.32 34.32 -4.00
CA MET A 502 6.76 33.52 -5.08
C MET A 502 7.53 32.21 -5.27
N GLY A 503 6.79 31.10 -5.22
CA GLY A 503 7.34 29.75 -5.34
C GLY A 503 7.14 28.97 -4.04
N ARG A 504 7.65 27.74 -4.00
CA ARG A 504 7.46 26.85 -2.85
C ARG A 504 8.70 26.00 -2.59
N GLY A 505 8.82 25.52 -1.35
CA GLY A 505 9.91 24.64 -0.94
C GLY A 505 11.14 25.39 -0.43
N LEU A 506 12.24 24.64 -0.28
CA LEU A 506 13.44 25.09 0.43
C LEU A 506 14.04 26.41 -0.13
N ARG A 507 13.96 26.65 -1.44
CA ARG A 507 14.52 27.86 -2.06
C ARG A 507 13.75 29.13 -1.67
N ALA A 508 12.41 29.07 -1.72
CA ALA A 508 11.54 30.18 -1.29
C ALA A 508 11.79 30.51 0.20
N ALA A 509 11.93 29.49 1.03
CA ALA A 509 12.25 29.65 2.45
C ALA A 509 13.61 30.35 2.71
N VAL A 510 14.63 30.04 1.90
CA VAL A 510 15.94 30.70 2.01
C VAL A 510 15.85 32.18 1.63
N ALA A 511 15.19 32.48 0.52
CA ALA A 511 14.96 33.85 0.08
C ALA A 511 14.14 34.64 1.11
N MET A 512 13.08 34.04 1.64
CA MET A 512 12.28 34.59 2.73
C MET A 512 13.15 34.92 3.95
N GLY A 513 14.00 34.00 4.40
CA GLY A 513 14.89 34.21 5.54
C GLY A 513 15.89 35.36 5.32
N GLN A 514 16.39 35.51 4.10
CA GLN A 514 17.27 36.61 3.71
C GLN A 514 16.52 37.95 3.67
N LEU A 515 15.35 38.00 3.04
CA LEU A 515 14.50 39.19 2.98
C LEU A 515 14.08 39.64 4.36
N ARG A 516 13.61 38.73 5.22
CA ARG A 516 13.26 39.03 6.61
C ARG A 516 14.45 39.62 7.38
N THR A 517 15.63 39.04 7.24
CA THR A 517 16.86 39.54 7.90
C THR A 517 17.25 40.91 7.37
N ALA A 518 17.10 41.14 6.05
CA ALA A 518 17.33 42.43 5.43
C ALA A 518 16.35 43.49 5.94
N VAL A 519 15.04 43.20 5.98
CA VAL A 519 14.01 44.10 6.51
C VAL A 519 14.38 44.52 7.92
N ARG A 520 14.74 43.57 8.79
CA ARG A 520 15.11 43.86 10.18
C ARG A 520 16.33 44.77 10.28
N THR A 521 17.31 44.59 9.40
CA THR A 521 18.51 45.43 9.34
C THR A 521 18.19 46.84 8.85
N LEU A 522 17.36 46.97 7.81
CA LEU A 522 16.91 48.24 7.25
C LEU A 522 16.03 49.01 8.24
N ALA A 523 15.14 48.31 8.94
CA ALA A 523 14.30 48.87 9.99
C ALA A 523 15.13 49.48 11.13
N MET A 524 16.27 48.87 11.49
CA MET A 524 17.19 49.42 12.50
C MET A 524 17.88 50.72 12.05
N LEU A 525 17.93 50.99 10.74
CA LEU A 525 18.41 52.27 10.20
C LEU A 525 17.33 53.37 10.23
N ASP A 526 16.12 53.03 10.66
CA ASP A 526 14.99 53.95 10.80
C ASP A 526 14.66 54.71 9.50
N LEU A 527 14.72 53.97 8.39
CA LEU A 527 14.35 54.44 7.05
C LEU A 527 12.83 54.53 6.91
N ASP A 528 12.38 55.41 6.02
CA ASP A 528 10.95 55.53 5.69
C ASP A 528 10.46 54.26 4.94
N PRO A 529 9.18 53.86 5.10
CA PRO A 529 8.63 52.63 4.52
C PRO A 529 8.95 52.40 3.03
N ALA A 530 8.84 53.43 2.19
CA ALA A 530 9.15 53.32 0.76
C ALA A 530 10.64 53.08 0.49
N GLU A 531 11.53 53.68 1.30
CA GLU A 531 12.97 53.45 1.18
C GLU A 531 13.35 52.02 1.62
N VAL A 532 12.68 51.49 2.64
CA VAL A 532 12.86 50.08 3.06
C VAL A 532 12.48 49.14 1.92
N LEU A 533 11.30 49.32 1.32
CA LEU A 533 10.86 48.47 0.19
C LEU A 533 11.77 48.64 -1.03
N GLY A 534 12.23 49.86 -1.33
CA GLY A 534 13.19 50.11 -2.41
C GLY A 534 14.51 49.38 -2.20
N ALA A 535 15.05 49.39 -0.98
CA ALA A 535 16.26 48.64 -0.65
C ALA A 535 16.03 47.11 -0.68
N LEU A 536 14.84 46.63 -0.31
CA LEU A 536 14.48 45.22 -0.42
C LEU A 536 14.32 44.76 -1.87
N ASP A 537 13.80 45.60 -2.75
CA ASP A 537 13.71 45.32 -4.19
C ASP A 537 15.09 45.11 -4.80
N GLU A 538 16.06 45.96 -4.44
CA GLU A 538 17.46 45.79 -4.82
C GLU A 538 18.07 44.48 -4.32
N ILE A 539 17.79 44.11 -3.07
CA ILE A 539 18.28 42.86 -2.47
C ILE A 539 17.64 41.65 -3.17
N ALA A 540 16.32 41.64 -3.36
CA ALA A 540 15.59 40.56 -4.02
C ALA A 540 16.13 40.29 -5.43
N ARG A 541 16.46 41.36 -6.17
CA ARG A 541 17.06 41.24 -7.50
C ARG A 541 18.45 40.61 -7.48
N GLY A 542 19.26 40.95 -6.47
CA GLY A 542 20.57 40.34 -6.27
C GLY A 542 20.51 38.85 -5.94
N LEU A 543 19.45 38.39 -5.26
CA LEU A 543 19.25 36.96 -4.94
C LEU A 543 19.08 36.09 -6.20
N GLY A 544 18.54 36.65 -7.29
CA GLY A 544 18.36 35.92 -8.55
C GLY A 544 19.65 35.75 -9.38
N ASP A 545 20.69 36.56 -9.11
CA ASP A 545 21.95 36.57 -9.89
C ASP A 545 23.05 35.67 -9.30
N ASP A 546 22.96 35.25 -8.03
CA ASP A 546 23.99 34.47 -7.32
C ASP A 546 23.98 32.95 -7.59
N SER A 547 23.04 32.46 -8.40
CA SER A 547 23.03 31.07 -8.87
C SER A 547 23.90 30.90 -10.14
N VAL A 548 25.16 30.48 -9.92
CA VAL A 548 26.20 30.00 -10.86
C VAL A 548 27.27 31.05 -11.25
N PRO A 549 28.54 30.90 -10.78
CA PRO A 549 29.67 31.58 -11.40
C PRO A 549 29.93 30.95 -12.77
N ALA A 550 29.74 31.73 -13.84
CA ALA A 550 30.22 31.36 -15.16
C ALA A 550 31.72 31.07 -15.09
N GLY A 551 32.10 29.81 -15.32
CA GLY A 551 33.49 29.41 -15.45
C GLY A 551 34.20 30.18 -16.59
N PRO A 552 35.55 30.24 -16.58
CA PRO A 552 36.29 31.06 -17.54
C PRO A 552 35.98 30.63 -18.99
N PRO A 553 35.87 31.59 -19.93
CA PRO A 553 35.43 31.31 -21.29
C PRO A 553 36.44 30.41 -22.00
N THR A 554 36.04 29.17 -22.30
CA THR A 554 36.85 28.29 -23.15
C THR A 554 36.67 28.66 -24.62
N PRO A 555 37.73 28.65 -25.47
CA PRO A 555 37.69 29.22 -26.82
C PRO A 555 36.95 28.39 -27.87
N TYR A 556 36.25 27.33 -27.49
CA TYR A 556 35.47 26.50 -28.41
C TYR A 556 33.98 26.66 -28.11
N GLY A 557 33.36 27.60 -28.83
CA GLY A 557 31.92 27.75 -28.88
C GLY A 557 31.25 26.47 -29.34
N ARG A 558 30.45 25.88 -28.45
CA ARG A 558 29.35 24.98 -28.80
C ARG A 558 28.15 25.42 -27.99
N LEU A 559 27.14 25.89 -28.72
CA LEU A 559 25.70 25.77 -28.42
C LEU A 559 25.41 25.59 -26.93
N THR A 560 25.46 26.69 -26.17
CA THR A 560 24.67 26.78 -24.94
C THR A 560 23.23 26.59 -25.35
N SER A 561 22.62 25.52 -24.84
CA SER A 561 21.21 25.26 -25.06
C SER A 561 20.40 26.43 -24.50
N THR A 562 19.25 26.72 -25.08
CA THR A 562 18.27 27.69 -24.55
C THR A 562 17.80 27.37 -23.13
N ALA A 563 18.18 26.22 -22.56
CA ALA A 563 17.86 25.83 -21.18
C ALA A 563 18.81 26.43 -20.12
N ASP A 564 20.00 26.91 -20.49
CA ASP A 564 20.92 27.55 -19.52
C ASP A 564 20.62 29.04 -19.31
N GLU A 565 19.91 29.70 -20.24
CA GLU A 565 19.37 31.06 -20.05
C GLU A 565 18.05 31.06 -19.26
N GLU A 566 17.30 29.95 -19.26
CA GLU A 566 16.03 29.78 -18.54
C GLU A 566 16.20 29.54 -17.03
N ALA A 567 17.42 29.27 -16.54
CA ALA A 567 17.70 28.98 -15.13
C ALA A 567 18.18 30.19 -14.29
N ARG A 568 18.04 31.41 -14.81
CA ARG A 568 18.03 32.61 -13.95
C ARG A 568 16.66 32.71 -13.29
N GLU A 569 16.50 31.96 -12.19
CA GLU A 569 15.32 32.09 -11.34
C GLU A 569 15.32 33.47 -10.68
N VAL A 570 14.51 34.38 -11.22
CA VAL A 570 14.24 35.68 -10.58
C VAL A 570 13.39 35.40 -9.35
N TYR A 571 13.92 35.70 -8.16
CA TYR A 571 13.12 35.68 -6.93
C TYR A 571 12.20 36.90 -6.92
N LEU A 572 10.89 36.64 -7.00
CA LEU A 572 9.86 37.65 -6.84
C LEU A 572 9.23 37.50 -5.46
N ALA A 573 9.00 38.61 -4.78
CA ALA A 573 8.32 38.60 -3.50
C ALA A 573 7.34 39.76 -3.37
N THR A 574 6.23 39.56 -2.69
CA THR A 574 5.30 40.63 -2.32
C THR A 574 5.53 41.02 -0.86
N CYS A 575 5.34 42.29 -0.50
CA CYS A 575 5.56 42.75 0.87
C CYS A 575 4.73 44.00 1.21
N VAL A 576 4.11 44.04 2.38
CA VAL A 576 3.65 45.28 3.03
C VAL A 576 4.56 45.60 4.19
N TYR A 577 5.02 46.86 4.23
CA TYR A 577 5.75 47.40 5.36
C TYR A 577 4.98 48.59 5.94
N ALA A 578 4.66 48.53 7.23
CA ALA A 578 3.92 49.57 7.93
C ALA A 578 4.65 50.01 9.19
N VAL A 579 4.71 51.32 9.45
CA VAL A 579 5.31 51.88 10.68
C VAL A 579 4.24 52.61 11.47
N PHE A 580 3.94 52.09 12.67
CA PHE A 580 3.01 52.68 13.62
C PHE A 580 3.74 53.49 14.69
N ASP A 581 3.34 54.74 14.89
CA ASP A 581 3.77 55.62 15.98
C ASP A 581 2.70 55.65 17.06
N ALA A 582 3.01 55.05 18.22
CA ALA A 582 2.04 54.86 19.28
C ALA A 582 1.63 56.15 20.01
N VAL A 583 2.43 57.21 19.89
CA VAL A 583 2.16 58.51 20.51
C VAL A 583 1.15 59.30 19.67
N THR A 584 1.35 59.31 18.36
CA THR A 584 0.50 60.04 17.42
C THR A 584 -0.65 59.20 16.85
N ARG A 585 -0.58 57.87 17.01
CA ARG A 585 -1.41 56.85 16.35
C ARG A 585 -1.35 56.91 14.82
N ARG A 586 -0.31 57.53 14.27
CA ARG A 586 -0.07 57.58 12.82
C ARG A 586 0.58 56.28 12.38
N CYS A 587 0.06 55.71 11.31
CA CYS A 587 0.60 54.53 10.66
C CYS A 587 0.91 54.89 9.21
N VAL A 588 2.16 54.70 8.80
CA VAL A 588 2.62 54.91 7.42
C VAL A 588 2.80 53.56 6.77
N PHE A 589 2.21 53.35 5.59
CA PHE A 589 2.24 52.10 4.83
C PHE A 589 2.98 52.30 3.52
N ALA A 590 3.72 51.28 3.09
CA ALA A 590 4.15 51.10 1.71
C ALA A 590 3.84 49.65 1.28
N ASN A 591 3.51 49.45 0.01
CA ASN A 591 3.09 48.14 -0.51
C ASN A 591 3.86 47.79 -1.81
N ALA A 592 4.56 46.66 -1.80
CA ALA A 592 5.21 46.05 -2.94
C ALA A 592 4.39 44.86 -3.46
N GLY A 593 3.32 45.16 -4.20
CA GLY A 593 2.50 44.15 -4.90
C GLY A 593 1.73 43.17 -4.02
N HIS A 594 1.62 43.41 -2.72
CA HIS A 594 0.94 42.54 -1.77
C HIS A 594 -0.53 42.93 -1.59
N LEU A 595 -1.30 42.05 -0.94
CA LEU A 595 -2.72 42.26 -0.68
C LEU A 595 -2.98 43.45 0.26
N PRO A 596 -4.09 44.19 0.07
CA PRO A 596 -4.38 45.38 0.86
C PRO A 596 -4.67 45.03 2.33
N PRO A 597 -4.07 45.77 3.29
CA PRO A 597 -4.39 45.63 4.71
C PRO A 597 -5.87 45.83 5.01
N VAL A 598 -6.39 45.17 6.05
CA VAL A 598 -7.76 45.38 6.53
C VAL A 598 -7.75 46.18 7.84
N LEU A 599 -8.67 47.14 7.96
CA LEU A 599 -8.88 47.93 9.18
C LEU A 599 -10.30 47.72 9.70
N LEU A 600 -10.40 47.30 10.96
CA LEU A 600 -11.63 47.23 11.72
C LEU A 600 -11.63 48.36 12.76
N GLY A 601 -12.43 49.39 12.51
CA GLY A 601 -12.63 50.49 13.46
C GLY A 601 -13.58 50.08 14.61
N PRO A 602 -13.49 50.69 15.80
CA PRO A 602 -14.45 50.43 16.88
C PRO A 602 -15.88 50.77 16.45
N GLY A 603 -16.76 49.77 16.39
CA GLY A 603 -18.16 49.95 15.97
C GLY A 603 -18.35 50.24 14.48
N GLU A 604 -17.30 50.08 13.66
CA GLU A 604 -17.35 50.25 12.21
C GLU A 604 -17.16 48.90 11.51
N PRO A 605 -17.76 48.70 10.32
CA PRO A 605 -17.49 47.50 9.53
C PRO A 605 -16.04 47.46 9.05
N ALA A 606 -15.45 46.26 8.98
CA ALA A 606 -14.11 46.06 8.44
C ALA A 606 -14.00 46.60 7.00
N ARG A 607 -12.95 47.35 6.70
CA ARG A 607 -12.66 47.92 5.38
C ARG A 607 -11.25 47.61 4.93
N MET A 608 -11.08 47.35 3.63
CA MET A 608 -9.74 47.26 3.03
C MET A 608 -9.16 48.67 2.91
N LEU A 609 -7.88 48.82 3.28
CA LEU A 609 -7.16 50.07 3.13
C LEU A 609 -6.72 50.24 1.68
N ASP A 610 -6.89 51.46 1.17
CA ASP A 610 -6.44 51.84 -0.17
C ASP A 610 -4.96 52.27 -0.07
N VAL A 611 -4.07 51.28 -0.19
CA VAL A 611 -2.62 51.48 -0.26
C VAL A 611 -2.19 51.18 -1.69
N PRO A 612 -1.67 52.17 -2.45
CA PRO A 612 -1.25 51.97 -3.83
C PRO A 612 -0.32 50.76 -3.97
N PRO A 613 -0.69 49.75 -4.77
CA PRO A 613 0.15 48.58 -4.95
C PRO A 613 1.32 48.97 -5.87
N GLY A 614 2.54 48.91 -5.34
CA GLY A 614 3.76 48.90 -6.15
C GLY A 614 3.92 47.57 -6.89
N LEU A 615 4.99 47.46 -7.69
CA LEU A 615 5.38 46.17 -8.28
C LEU A 615 5.94 45.22 -7.20
N PRO A 616 5.84 43.89 -7.38
CA PRO A 616 6.53 42.94 -6.51
C PRO A 616 8.04 43.20 -6.47
N LEU A 617 8.65 42.92 -5.32
CA LEU A 617 10.10 42.99 -5.11
C LEU A 617 10.81 42.05 -6.09
N GLY A 618 11.93 42.50 -6.65
CA GLY A 618 12.74 41.78 -7.63
C GLY A 618 12.37 42.07 -9.09
N VAL A 619 11.20 42.68 -9.35
CA VAL A 619 10.82 43.13 -10.71
C VAL A 619 11.61 44.38 -11.12
N GLY A 620 11.87 45.28 -10.16
CA GLY A 620 12.34 46.64 -10.44
C GLY A 620 11.24 47.55 -11.01
N GLY A 621 11.37 48.86 -10.83
CA GLY A 621 10.39 49.80 -11.36
C GLY A 621 10.37 51.17 -10.68
N GLU A 622 9.20 51.80 -10.71
CA GLU A 622 8.94 53.10 -10.07
C GLU A 622 9.08 53.01 -8.53
N PRO A 623 9.40 54.13 -7.86
CA PRO A 623 9.48 54.18 -6.40
C PRO A 623 8.15 53.77 -5.74
N PHE A 624 8.24 53.09 -4.59
CA PHE A 624 7.07 52.77 -3.77
C PHE A 624 6.45 54.04 -3.18
N GLU A 625 5.12 54.10 -3.15
CA GLU A 625 4.39 55.22 -2.56
C GLU A 625 4.03 54.97 -1.10
N GLU A 626 3.97 56.05 -0.31
CA GLU A 626 3.60 56.00 1.11
C GLU A 626 2.20 56.54 1.35
N VAL A 627 1.44 55.84 2.19
CA VAL A 627 0.13 56.30 2.66
C VAL A 627 0.17 56.45 4.17
N GLU A 628 -0.18 57.64 4.64
CA GLU A 628 -0.29 57.94 6.07
C GLU A 628 -1.75 57.93 6.52
N LEU A 629 -2.04 57.14 7.57
CA LEU A 629 -3.37 57.05 8.19
C LEU A 629 -3.25 57.23 9.71
N THR A 630 -4.24 57.85 10.34
CA THR A 630 -4.36 57.84 11.80
C THR A 630 -5.30 56.72 12.21
N LEU A 631 -4.81 55.79 13.03
CA LEU A 631 -5.60 54.65 13.50
C LEU A 631 -6.36 55.03 14.79
N PRO A 632 -7.70 54.83 14.85
CA PRO A 632 -8.45 55.04 16.07
C PRO A 632 -7.96 54.15 17.21
N ASP A 633 -8.18 54.61 18.45
CA ASP A 633 -7.95 53.77 19.62
C ASP A 633 -8.91 52.56 19.59
N GLY A 634 -8.41 51.37 19.93
CA GLY A 634 -9.17 50.11 19.87
C GLY A 634 -9.37 49.53 18.46
N ALA A 635 -8.89 50.19 17.40
CA ALA A 635 -8.98 49.67 16.03
C ALA A 635 -8.07 48.44 15.86
N VAL A 636 -8.49 47.50 15.01
CA VAL A 636 -7.69 46.31 14.67
C VAL A 636 -7.23 46.42 13.22
N LEU A 637 -5.92 46.37 13.01
CA LEU A 637 -5.27 46.25 11.72
C LEU A 637 -4.95 44.77 11.46
N GLY A 638 -5.37 44.24 10.31
CA GLY A 638 -5.03 42.90 9.85
C GLY A 638 -4.15 42.95 8.59
N LEU A 639 -3.02 42.26 8.65
CA LEU A 639 -2.14 41.97 7.52
C LEU A 639 -2.17 40.46 7.29
N TYR A 640 -2.25 40.02 6.03
CA TYR A 640 -2.44 38.62 5.68
C TYR A 640 -1.85 38.30 4.31
N THR A 641 -1.44 37.05 4.12
CA THR A 641 -1.02 36.52 2.82
C THR A 641 -2.22 35.97 2.03
N ASP A 642 -2.01 35.70 0.74
CA ASP A 642 -3.05 35.26 -0.18
C ASP A 642 -3.61 33.87 0.16
N GLY A 643 -2.83 32.98 0.77
CA GLY A 643 -3.30 31.68 1.25
C GLY A 643 -4.47 31.76 2.25
N LEU A 644 -4.71 32.91 2.87
CA LEU A 644 -5.89 33.15 3.72
C LEU A 644 -7.19 33.31 2.90
N VAL A 645 -7.10 33.85 1.68
CA VAL A 645 -8.25 34.38 0.91
C VAL A 645 -8.36 33.81 -0.51
N GLU A 646 -7.33 33.16 -1.05
CA GLU A 646 -7.31 32.62 -2.40
C GLU A 646 -7.21 31.09 -2.40
N SER A 647 -7.92 30.43 -3.33
CA SER A 647 -7.76 28.99 -3.57
C SER A 647 -8.19 28.61 -4.98
N ARG A 648 -7.81 27.42 -5.48
CA ARG A 648 -8.25 26.97 -6.83
C ARG A 648 -9.75 26.94 -7.07
N LYS A 649 -10.56 26.87 -5.99
CA LYS A 649 -12.02 26.78 -6.05
C LYS A 649 -12.73 28.10 -5.70
N HIS A 650 -12.04 29.05 -5.08
CA HIS A 650 -12.59 30.32 -4.63
C HIS A 650 -11.73 31.47 -5.13
N GLN A 651 -12.37 32.42 -5.80
CA GLN A 651 -11.69 33.62 -6.30
C GLN A 651 -11.36 34.57 -5.15
N LEU A 652 -10.27 35.31 -5.29
CA LEU A 652 -9.77 36.29 -4.31
C LEU A 652 -10.88 37.22 -3.76
N ASP A 653 -11.74 37.76 -4.62
CA ASP A 653 -12.83 38.66 -4.22
C ASP A 653 -13.86 38.03 -3.27
N GLU A 654 -14.04 36.70 -3.35
CA GLU A 654 -14.93 35.97 -2.44
C GLU A 654 -14.27 35.76 -1.08
N GLY A 655 -13.01 35.36 -1.05
CA GLY A 655 -12.24 35.23 0.18
C GLY A 655 -12.08 36.55 0.93
N LEU A 656 -11.80 37.66 0.23
CA LEU A 656 -11.75 38.99 0.83
C LEU A 656 -13.07 39.41 1.48
N ARG A 657 -14.22 39.07 0.85
CA ARG A 657 -15.55 39.32 1.45
C ARG A 657 -15.80 38.46 2.67
N ALA A 658 -15.42 37.18 2.62
CA ALA A 658 -15.53 36.26 3.75
C ALA A 658 -14.67 36.73 4.93
N PHE A 659 -13.43 37.17 4.67
CA PHE A 659 -12.52 37.67 5.69
C PHE A 659 -13.07 38.91 6.40
N ARG A 660 -13.61 39.90 5.65
CA ARG A 660 -14.29 41.06 6.25
C ARG A 660 -15.47 40.67 7.13
N THR A 661 -16.22 39.66 6.71
CA THR A 661 -17.38 39.16 7.45
C THR A 661 -16.94 38.49 8.76
N ALA A 662 -15.91 37.65 8.72
CA ALA A 662 -15.35 36.98 9.90
C ALA A 662 -14.80 37.98 10.95
N LEU A 663 -14.25 39.11 10.50
CA LEU A 663 -13.78 40.19 11.38
C LEU A 663 -14.90 40.99 12.05
N SER A 664 -16.15 40.84 11.61
CA SER A 664 -17.28 41.64 12.12
C SER A 664 -17.87 41.11 13.44
N VAL A 665 -17.27 40.07 14.03
CA VAL A 665 -17.75 39.47 15.29
C VAL A 665 -17.30 40.29 16.50
N GLU A 666 -18.26 40.90 17.18
CA GLU A 666 -18.03 41.71 18.38
C GLU A 666 -17.71 40.86 19.63
N GLY A 667 -16.96 41.45 20.58
CA GLY A 667 -16.78 40.90 21.93
C GLY A 667 -15.68 39.85 22.11
N LYS A 668 -14.92 39.51 21.07
CA LYS A 668 -13.77 38.59 21.16
C LYS A 668 -12.47 39.33 21.49
N GLY A 669 -11.58 38.68 22.25
CA GLY A 669 -10.19 39.11 22.37
C GLY A 669 -9.44 38.97 21.04
N LEU A 670 -8.27 39.60 20.89
CA LEU A 670 -7.54 39.61 19.62
C LEU A 670 -7.11 38.20 19.17
N GLU A 671 -6.69 37.36 20.13
CA GLU A 671 -6.35 35.95 19.90
C GLU A 671 -7.55 35.11 19.44
N ASP A 672 -8.69 35.23 20.13
CA ASP A 672 -9.93 34.53 19.77
C ASP A 672 -10.48 34.98 18.42
N LEU A 673 -10.23 36.25 18.06
CA LEU A 673 -10.58 36.78 16.74
C LEU A 673 -9.68 36.17 15.65
N CYS A 674 -8.36 36.01 15.89
CA CYS A 674 -7.46 35.29 14.98
C CYS A 674 -7.95 33.86 14.72
N ASP A 675 -8.21 33.12 15.80
CA ASP A 675 -8.61 31.73 15.71
C ASP A 675 -9.99 31.58 15.05
N HIS A 676 -10.89 32.53 15.29
CA HIS A 676 -12.18 32.58 14.61
C HIS A 676 -12.05 32.83 13.11
N VAL A 677 -11.23 33.79 12.70
CA VAL A 677 -10.97 34.09 11.28
C VAL A 677 -10.46 32.85 10.57
N LEU A 678 -9.46 32.17 11.14
CA LEU A 678 -8.92 30.94 10.58
C LEU A 678 -9.95 29.79 10.55
N GLY A 679 -10.80 29.68 11.57
CA GLY A 679 -11.85 28.67 11.64
C GLY A 679 -12.97 28.88 10.62
N GLU A 680 -13.44 30.11 10.43
CA GLU A 680 -14.54 30.46 9.50
C GLU A 680 -14.10 30.41 8.04
N LEU A 681 -12.89 30.90 7.74
CA LEU A 681 -12.32 30.78 6.40
C LEU A 681 -11.98 29.31 6.06
N ASN A 682 -12.04 28.42 7.08
CA ASN A 682 -11.95 26.96 7.00
C ASN A 682 -10.95 26.50 5.94
N PRO A 683 -9.65 26.37 6.29
CA PRO A 683 -8.61 25.90 5.38
C PRO A 683 -8.79 24.41 5.06
N HIS A 684 -9.89 24.02 4.40
CA HIS A 684 -9.94 22.82 3.56
C HIS A 684 -8.96 22.91 2.38
N HIS A 685 -8.21 24.01 2.27
CA HIS A 685 -7.44 24.43 1.10
C HIS A 685 -6.01 24.81 1.52
N GLY A 686 -5.34 23.93 2.30
CA GLY A 686 -3.90 24.00 2.56
C GLY A 686 -3.07 23.69 1.31
N GLU A 687 -3.32 24.43 0.23
CA GLU A 687 -2.50 24.42 -0.98
C GLU A 687 -1.33 25.38 -0.85
N ASP A 688 -1.51 26.50 -0.12
CA ASP A 688 -0.49 27.49 0.19
C ASP A 688 -0.34 27.73 1.70
N ASP A 689 0.74 28.41 2.08
CA ASP A 689 0.96 28.84 3.45
C ASP A 689 0.07 30.02 3.82
N ILE A 690 -0.18 30.19 5.12
CA ILE A 690 -1.00 31.29 5.63
C ILE A 690 -0.22 32.00 6.72
N ALA A 691 0.06 33.28 6.52
CA ALA A 691 0.46 34.21 7.56
C ALA A 691 -0.65 35.22 7.83
N LEU A 692 -1.02 35.37 9.10
CA LEU A 692 -1.98 36.36 9.59
C LEU A 692 -1.36 37.12 10.77
N LEU A 693 -1.24 38.43 10.62
CA LEU A 693 -0.76 39.36 11.65
C LEU A 693 -1.88 40.34 11.98
N MET A 694 -2.42 40.27 13.19
CA MET A 694 -3.39 41.23 13.70
C MET A 694 -2.79 42.11 14.79
N ALA A 695 -3.03 43.41 14.68
CA ALA A 695 -2.53 44.42 15.61
C ALA A 695 -3.69 45.31 16.08
N LYS A 696 -4.02 45.23 17.37
CA LYS A 696 -5.01 46.10 18.00
C LYS A 696 -4.33 47.33 18.60
N VAL A 697 -4.81 48.50 18.21
CA VAL A 697 -4.29 49.79 18.65
C VAL A 697 -4.73 50.10 20.07
N HIS A 698 -3.78 50.47 20.91
CA HIS A 698 -4.00 50.99 22.25
C HIS A 698 -3.37 52.38 22.34
N ALA A 699 -4.18 53.39 22.65
CA ALA A 699 -3.73 54.75 22.85
C ALA A 699 -2.77 54.81 24.03
N PHE A 700 -1.66 55.52 23.84
CA PHE A 700 -0.78 55.86 24.95
C PHE A 700 -1.52 56.72 25.99
N PRO A 701 -1.40 56.40 27.28
CA PRO A 701 -1.93 57.27 28.33
C PRO A 701 -1.36 58.69 28.18
N GLU A 702 -2.19 59.72 28.35
CA GLU A 702 -1.73 61.12 28.20
C GLU A 702 -0.64 61.48 29.22
N ASP A 703 -0.68 60.85 30.40
CA ASP A 703 0.34 61.00 31.43
C ASP A 703 1.65 60.27 31.07
N ALA A 704 1.67 59.36 30.11
CA ALA A 704 2.88 58.68 29.63
C ALA A 704 3.76 59.55 28.71
N VAL A 705 3.29 60.75 28.33
CA VAL A 705 3.97 61.64 27.38
C VAL A 705 4.24 63.01 28.00
N GLY A 706 5.49 63.46 27.97
CA GLY A 706 5.89 64.84 28.23
C GLY A 706 6.32 65.49 26.93
N ASN A 707 5.73 66.61 26.53
CA ASN A 707 6.02 67.21 25.23
C ASN A 707 6.06 68.75 25.33
N TRP A 708 7.22 69.33 25.04
CA TRP A 708 7.47 70.76 25.20
C TRP A 708 8.19 71.36 23.99
N PHE A 709 7.87 72.62 23.68
CA PHE A 709 8.59 73.42 22.69
C PHE A 709 9.47 74.44 23.44
N LEU A 710 10.71 74.55 23.00
CA LEU A 710 11.75 75.36 23.61
C LEU A 710 12.32 76.31 22.55
N PRO A 711 12.38 77.62 22.82
CA PRO A 711 13.02 78.55 21.90
C PRO A 711 14.53 78.25 21.81
N PRO A 712 15.21 78.57 20.70
CA PRO A 712 16.64 78.31 20.51
C PRO A 712 17.52 79.33 21.26
N GLU A 713 17.39 79.38 22.58
CA GLU A 713 18.14 80.26 23.48
C GLU A 713 18.99 79.45 24.48
N PRO A 714 20.15 79.95 24.94
CA PRO A 714 20.98 79.24 25.93
C PRO A 714 20.26 78.87 27.24
N THR A 715 19.28 79.68 27.65
CA THR A 715 18.44 79.44 28.84
C THR A 715 17.55 78.19 28.69
N SER A 716 17.23 77.78 27.46
CA SER A 716 16.39 76.62 27.18
C SER A 716 17.00 75.30 27.60
N VAL A 717 18.34 75.19 27.68
CA VAL A 717 18.99 73.97 28.19
C VAL A 717 18.67 73.76 29.67
N ALA A 718 18.72 74.82 30.48
CA ALA A 718 18.34 74.75 31.88
C ALA A 718 16.84 74.45 32.04
N LYS A 719 16.00 75.04 31.17
CA LYS A 719 14.56 74.79 31.19
C LYS A 719 14.22 73.35 30.82
N ALA A 720 14.91 72.77 29.84
CA ALA A 720 14.75 71.39 29.44
C ALA A 720 15.02 70.42 30.60
N ARG A 721 16.11 70.65 31.35
CA ARG A 721 16.44 69.86 32.55
C ARG A 721 15.35 69.94 33.60
N GLU A 722 14.89 71.15 33.93
CA GLU A 722 13.82 71.37 34.91
C GLU A 722 12.52 70.63 34.52
N LEU A 723 12.12 70.74 33.25
CA LEU A 723 10.94 70.07 32.72
C LEU A 723 11.07 68.54 32.77
N ALA A 724 12.22 68.00 32.36
CA ALA A 724 12.48 66.57 32.39
C ALA A 724 12.48 66.00 33.81
N CYS A 725 13.18 66.65 34.74
CA CYS A 725 13.23 66.24 36.14
C CYS A 725 11.84 66.28 36.78
N SER A 726 11.11 67.38 36.62
CA SER A 726 9.76 67.53 37.15
C SER A 726 8.79 66.46 36.62
N TRP A 727 8.91 66.14 35.33
CA TRP A 727 8.10 65.10 34.69
C TRP A 727 8.41 63.70 35.25
N LEU A 728 9.68 63.35 35.47
CA LEU A 728 10.09 62.08 36.07
C LEU A 728 9.68 61.96 37.54
N LEU A 729 9.91 63.00 38.34
CA LEU A 729 9.55 63.03 39.76
C LEU A 729 8.03 62.88 39.97
N SER A 730 7.22 63.55 39.15
CA SER A 730 5.76 63.42 39.22
C SER A 730 5.23 62.02 38.85
N ARG A 731 6.09 61.13 38.36
CA ARG A 731 5.78 59.76 37.91
C ARG A 731 6.47 58.67 38.74
N GLY A 732 7.18 59.06 39.82
CA GLY A 732 7.92 58.14 40.68
C GLY A 732 9.10 57.46 39.99
N LEU A 733 9.78 58.19 39.10
CA LEU A 733 10.98 57.72 38.39
C LEU A 733 12.23 58.43 38.92
N GLU A 734 12.38 58.51 40.24
CA GLU A 734 13.48 59.24 40.90
C GLU A 734 14.87 58.71 40.48
N GLU A 735 15.01 57.39 40.30
CA GLU A 735 16.29 56.74 39.96
C GLU A 735 16.83 57.15 38.59
N LEU A 736 15.96 57.60 37.67
CA LEU A 736 16.35 58.02 36.32
C LEU A 736 16.66 59.52 36.22
N VAL A 737 16.40 60.31 37.26
CA VAL A 737 16.48 61.79 37.20
C VAL A 737 17.88 62.27 36.85
N ASP A 738 18.91 61.84 37.59
CA ASP A 738 20.29 62.31 37.40
C ASP A 738 20.80 61.99 35.99
N THR A 739 20.57 60.75 35.53
CA THR A 739 20.98 60.30 34.19
C THR A 739 20.23 61.06 33.11
N THR A 740 18.90 61.18 33.23
CA THR A 740 18.08 61.89 32.24
C THR A 740 18.43 63.37 32.17
N GLU A 741 18.64 64.02 33.31
CA GLU A 741 19.03 65.42 33.38
C GLU A 741 20.31 65.67 32.58
N LEU A 742 21.34 64.84 32.80
CA LEU A 742 22.62 64.92 32.10
C LEU A 742 22.44 64.72 30.59
N LEU A 743 21.74 63.65 30.18
CA LEU A 743 21.59 63.32 28.76
C LEU A 743 20.70 64.33 28.01
N VAL A 744 19.61 64.80 28.62
CA VAL A 744 18.78 65.89 28.07
C VAL A 744 19.60 67.15 27.90
N SER A 745 20.46 67.49 28.87
CA SER A 745 21.35 68.64 28.76
C SER A 745 22.26 68.55 27.54
N GLU A 746 22.84 67.38 27.28
CA GLU A 746 23.72 67.15 26.13
C GLU A 746 22.95 67.21 24.80
N LEU A 747 21.79 66.54 24.69
CA LEU A 747 21.00 66.53 23.46
C LEU A 747 20.46 67.92 23.11
N VAL A 748 19.89 68.65 24.08
CA VAL A 748 19.36 70.00 23.87
C VAL A 748 20.48 70.99 23.58
N THR A 749 21.65 70.85 24.22
CA THR A 749 22.83 71.66 23.89
C THR A 749 23.31 71.39 22.45
N ASN A 750 23.30 70.14 22.01
CA ASN A 750 23.63 69.79 20.63
C ASN A 750 22.62 70.36 19.63
N ALA A 751 21.32 70.27 19.91
CA ALA A 751 20.27 70.88 19.10
C ALA A 751 20.44 72.40 19.00
N LEU A 752 20.78 73.07 20.12
CA LEU A 752 21.02 74.51 20.14
C LEU A 752 22.29 74.93 19.35
N LYS A 753 23.40 74.19 19.50
CA LYS A 753 24.69 74.54 18.86
C LYS A 753 24.78 74.15 17.39
N HIS A 754 24.13 73.05 17.01
CA HIS A 754 24.32 72.40 15.71
C HIS A 754 23.02 72.19 14.92
N GLY A 755 21.87 72.44 15.53
CA GLY A 755 20.56 72.42 14.89
C GLY A 755 20.12 73.77 14.35
N ARG A 756 18.84 73.88 14.02
CA ARG A 756 18.16 75.11 13.56
C ARG A 756 16.72 75.13 14.10
N GLY A 757 16.10 76.30 14.09
CA GLY A 757 14.68 76.44 14.41
C GLY A 757 14.33 76.22 15.88
N GLU A 758 13.06 75.93 16.15
CA GLU A 758 12.59 75.63 17.50
C GLU A 758 13.01 74.22 17.92
N ILE A 759 13.36 74.07 19.20
CA ILE A 759 13.73 72.78 19.77
C ILE A 759 12.49 72.16 20.40
N ARG A 760 12.19 70.91 20.06
CA ARG A 760 11.13 70.15 20.76
C ARG A 760 11.79 69.15 21.68
N LEU A 761 11.31 69.02 22.92
CA LEU A 761 11.71 67.97 23.86
C LEU A 761 10.50 67.08 24.12
N ARG A 762 10.67 65.77 23.95
CA ARG A 762 9.64 64.77 24.29
C ARG A 762 10.22 63.70 25.20
N LEU A 763 9.52 63.38 26.27
CA LEU A 763 9.76 62.21 27.12
C LEU A 763 8.58 61.25 26.99
N LEU A 764 8.87 59.96 26.88
CA LEU A 764 7.90 58.89 26.71
C LEU A 764 8.16 57.81 27.75
N ARG A 765 7.11 57.35 28.42
CA ARG A 765 7.17 56.18 29.32
C ARG A 765 6.34 55.05 28.73
N ASP A 766 6.98 53.92 28.46
CA ASP A 766 6.30 52.68 28.11
C ASP A 766 6.97 51.51 28.84
N ARG A 767 7.62 50.60 28.09
CA ARG A 767 8.53 49.58 28.62
C ARG A 767 9.90 50.14 28.99
N SER A 768 10.26 51.26 28.37
CA SER A 768 11.47 52.04 28.63
C SER A 768 11.10 53.53 28.69
N MET A 769 12.03 54.34 29.19
CA MET A 769 11.95 55.79 29.13
C MET A 769 12.72 56.27 27.91
N VAL A 770 12.00 56.89 26.97
CA VAL A 770 12.62 57.45 25.76
C VAL A 770 12.59 58.96 25.82
N CYS A 771 13.73 59.58 25.58
CA CYS A 771 13.85 61.01 25.37
C CYS A 771 14.14 61.29 23.89
N GLU A 772 13.40 62.20 23.29
CA GLU A 772 13.60 62.67 21.93
C GLU A 772 13.76 64.20 21.92
N VAL A 773 14.69 64.69 21.11
CA VAL A 773 14.94 66.12 20.90
C VAL A 773 14.93 66.42 19.41
N TRP A 774 14.04 67.33 18.98
CA TRP A 774 13.91 67.75 17.58
C TRP A 774 14.66 69.06 17.35
N ASP A 775 15.20 69.20 16.15
CA ASP A 775 15.60 70.47 15.56
C ASP A 775 15.39 70.44 14.04
N ASP A 776 15.37 71.62 13.41
CA ASP A 776 15.15 71.79 11.97
C ASP A 776 16.44 71.61 11.14
N GLY A 777 17.48 71.01 11.72
CA GLY A 777 18.76 70.76 11.07
C GLY A 777 18.81 69.38 10.39
N TYR A 778 19.21 69.33 9.11
CA TYR A 778 19.34 68.07 8.36
C TYR A 778 20.63 67.27 8.65
N ALA A 779 21.64 67.90 9.25
CA ALA A 779 22.93 67.26 9.51
C ALA A 779 22.83 66.27 10.68
N GLN A 780 23.06 64.98 10.40
CA GLN A 780 23.05 63.93 11.42
C GLN A 780 24.20 64.11 12.43
N PRO A 781 23.95 63.92 13.73
CA PRO A 781 25.00 63.97 14.75
C PRO A 781 26.07 62.91 14.49
N ARG A 782 27.34 63.27 14.71
CA ARG A 782 28.47 62.34 14.63
C ARG A 782 29.17 62.27 15.96
N GLN A 783 29.31 61.08 16.52
CA GLN A 783 30.14 60.84 17.69
C GLN A 783 31.60 61.13 17.33
N ARG A 784 32.26 62.00 18.10
CA ARG A 784 33.68 62.34 17.92
C ARG A 784 34.48 61.70 19.05
N ARG A 785 35.74 61.36 18.80
CA ARG A 785 36.71 61.04 19.86
C ARG A 785 37.36 62.35 20.32
N ALA A 786 36.90 62.89 21.44
CA ALA A 786 37.51 64.05 22.08
C ALA A 786 38.85 63.67 22.72
N GLN A 787 39.90 64.45 22.48
CA GLN A 787 41.20 64.32 23.15
C GLN A 787 41.12 64.88 24.59
N GLU A 788 42.12 64.60 25.42
CA GLU A 788 42.17 65.09 26.81
C GLU A 788 42.07 66.62 26.91
N THR A 789 42.61 67.34 25.93
CA THR A 789 42.63 68.81 25.88
C THR A 789 41.42 69.44 25.19
N ASP A 790 40.50 68.65 24.63
CA ASP A 790 39.35 69.21 23.90
C ASP A 790 38.31 69.74 24.90
N GLU A 791 37.83 70.97 24.68
CA GLU A 791 36.77 71.60 25.49
C GLU A 791 35.34 71.15 25.08
N GLY A 792 35.22 70.30 24.06
CA GLY A 792 33.93 69.84 23.54
C GLY A 792 34.00 68.47 22.86
N GLY A 793 32.86 67.96 22.38
CA GLY A 793 32.78 66.70 21.63
C GLY A 793 32.58 65.43 22.47
N ARG A 794 32.36 65.55 23.78
CA ARG A 794 32.08 64.43 24.70
C ARG A 794 30.60 64.11 24.88
N GLY A 795 29.68 65.02 24.50
CA GLY A 795 28.25 64.86 24.78
C GLY A 795 27.64 63.55 24.28
N LEU A 796 27.82 63.23 22.99
CA LEU A 796 27.33 61.96 22.44
C LEU A 796 28.08 60.73 22.97
N GLN A 797 29.30 60.88 23.50
CA GLN A 797 29.97 59.78 24.20
C GLN A 797 29.31 59.49 25.54
N LEU A 798 28.89 60.52 26.29
CA LEU A 798 28.13 60.36 27.53
C LEU A 798 26.79 59.68 27.26
N VAL A 799 26.07 60.13 26.24
CA VAL A 799 24.83 59.48 25.78
C VAL A 799 25.09 58.01 25.46
N SER A 800 26.15 57.71 24.70
CA SER A 800 26.51 56.34 24.36
C SER A 800 26.94 55.45 25.53
N LEU A 801 27.38 56.03 26.65
CA LEU A 801 27.82 55.30 27.84
C LEU A 801 26.69 55.07 28.85
N LEU A 802 25.72 55.98 28.91
CA LEU A 802 24.68 55.99 29.93
C LEU A 802 23.31 55.53 29.40
N ALA A 803 23.05 55.70 28.11
CA ALA A 803 21.83 55.21 27.50
C ALA A 803 21.94 53.74 27.12
N GLU A 804 20.83 52.99 27.22
CA GLU A 804 20.76 51.62 26.72
C GLU A 804 20.85 51.59 25.20
N ARG A 805 20.12 52.50 24.56
CA ARG A 805 20.16 52.75 23.11
C ARG A 805 20.06 54.24 22.85
N TRP A 806 20.67 54.69 21.76
CA TRP A 806 20.52 56.06 21.29
C TRP A 806 20.69 56.09 19.78
N GLY A 807 20.18 57.14 19.15
CA GLY A 807 20.30 57.31 17.71
C GLY A 807 19.77 58.65 17.25
N SER A 808 19.64 58.77 15.93
CA SER A 808 19.07 59.95 15.31
C SER A 808 18.29 59.57 14.06
N ARG A 809 17.16 60.27 13.87
CA ARG A 809 16.19 60.06 12.78
C ARG A 809 16.06 61.31 11.95
N ARG A 810 15.84 61.18 10.64
CA ARG A 810 15.45 62.31 9.79
C ARG A 810 13.95 62.53 9.87
N THR A 811 13.54 63.78 9.80
CA THR A 811 12.13 64.13 9.63
C THR A 811 12.01 65.02 8.39
N PRO A 812 10.82 65.17 7.81
CA PRO A 812 10.63 66.03 6.63
C PRO A 812 11.09 67.48 6.83
N LYS A 813 11.17 67.96 8.07
CA LYS A 813 11.56 69.34 8.41
C LYS A 813 12.89 69.46 9.16
N GLY A 814 13.57 68.35 9.47
CA GLY A 814 14.77 68.37 10.28
C GLY A 814 15.21 67.00 10.76
N LYS A 815 15.51 66.87 12.05
CA LYS A 815 15.93 65.59 12.66
C LYS A 815 15.46 65.46 14.09
N ILE A 816 15.55 64.23 14.59
CA ILE A 816 15.33 63.87 15.98
C ILE A 816 16.61 63.20 16.46
N VAL A 817 17.10 63.57 17.63
CA VAL A 817 18.12 62.82 18.36
C VAL A 817 17.47 62.25 19.61
N TRP A 818 17.71 60.98 19.89
CA TRP A 818 16.98 60.29 20.96
C TRP A 818 17.89 59.35 21.74
N PHE A 819 17.48 59.06 22.97
CA PHE A 819 18.07 58.04 23.83
C PHE A 819 16.99 57.30 24.62
N GLU A 820 17.33 56.09 25.04
CA GLU A 820 16.47 55.17 25.78
C GLU A 820 17.15 54.75 27.09
N LEU A 821 16.38 54.71 28.18
CA LEU A 821 16.78 54.23 29.49
C LEU A 821 15.79 53.14 29.95
N ALA A 822 16.30 52.11 30.62
CA ALA A 822 15.47 51.08 31.25
C ALA A 822 14.65 51.68 32.41
N LEU A 823 13.42 51.18 32.59
CA LEU A 823 12.49 51.57 33.67
C LEU A 823 12.58 50.65 34.90
#